data_AF-A0A1Z4LXS4-F1
#
_entry.id   AF-A0A1Z4LXS4-F1
#
_cell.length_a   1.000
_cell.length_b   1.000
_cell.length_c   1.000
_cell.angle_alpha   90.00
_cell.angle_beta   90.00
_cell.angle_gamma   90.00
#
_symmetry.space_group_name_H-M   'P 1'
#
loop_
_entity.id
_entity.type
_entity.pdbx_description
1 polymer ?
#
loop_
_entity_poly.entity_id
_entity_poly.type
_entity_poly.pdbx_seq_one_letter_code
_entity_poly.pdbx_strand_id
1 'polypeptide(L)'
;MSRNYKKGRHSNKQQPCPICGNTKGSCKINDDGSIYCFHSTPNSVPSGYVHIRELSDGMGHSFIESHVVNELLTAAKTLQSQGKRASYKEISDLTGRPSSWAYAVQKAYPSYFPVGNRLDTHFLTTLPKTHKQRNQPPPTVKKDFPPPLVLSEEERDKQYRSILNQLPLNEAHRNHLTDVRGLAKFTNKIGFRSWSDKRVENVSSNLPGVVERENSLYLYKPEGLFLPIHNEFEQIIAFQIRPDDTSSGKYKWGSSAPKGGSGPRLDNGEMPLAFCRPEQIELPSIGLAEGVLKAWSVACNLKQIIIGASGAAWDCSPKLFKRYLEKAASEQNTSLSNLVIDLYVDAGMLSNQHIMLRYHETIKLLQEWECKIRIAWWGQFSKDDLDIDDLILQGKRHSITYISIDEWMKLWSDDISNYLLYKSVQFNTSDWSAPVQHPYRSELGYWKKVNTEWKWIPKAGFSFIVERELVGTNDNYGGLVLQVKRTYDPPLEQHRVVVPAEAFNKVTDFVNCLSRATGKVYFVNKLKVDELHKYLHKELSAYRERGGKPYKLSERLGRQSDGTWVFHDCQISKDGAIITEEESGWVLNERLIASEKIPVPKINTQPEPNVLPRLVNSMRNFFGAEGFMPALFTAAFSVAGLFYDKIQQEEGFFPVLGLYGDAGTGKTLAAVTALSLLGFDHRAKINKASESAYHERFKLMGGLTQFLDDPDKTQISWVCQQIKSQFGGGSRSVRENNQDPHSSLIVASNYSIGDDDPIILSRLIRLEFAGNPNPAAFPELRAMSRICSSALPDLIKIGYDQKGIKDLESQLIVKLPAAHARLASSLALIGYYALKVAQLSGVVSTEEVWAYLSLLCGEANEDESKKASLDDFVDKLLVLRSQTEVGEWNCRLITEDGNPENGNYKSLAVYLHGVWSLMSRYFKNNLPYSQKMIRQQIEKVGGKTYSKQKFHCDRDSSITYQRLKVNVRADVDGEIILPKPPEMVTRSCVEIPIELLKERLSSFESGFEQFSQGSQTVVTASSGVNSG
;
A
#
# COMPACT_ATOMS: atom_id res chain seq x y z
N MET A 1 -8.45 19.16 -35.49
CA MET A 1 -7.96 20.56 -35.38
C MET A 1 -6.45 20.56 -35.37
N SER A 2 -5.84 21.32 -36.28
CA SER A 2 -4.39 21.45 -36.51
C SER A 2 -3.59 21.61 -35.21
N ARG A 3 -2.51 20.82 -35.05
CA ARG A 3 -1.47 21.06 -34.03
C ARG A 3 -0.71 22.34 -34.40
N ASN A 4 -1.30 23.50 -34.15
CA ASN A 4 -0.56 24.75 -34.14
C ASN A 4 0.49 24.66 -33.03
N TYR A 5 1.77 24.56 -33.42
CA TYR A 5 2.89 24.73 -32.51
C TYR A 5 2.73 26.09 -31.83
N LYS A 6 2.35 26.09 -30.54
CA LYS A 6 2.24 27.31 -29.75
C LYS A 6 3.60 27.99 -29.72
N LYS A 7 3.70 29.16 -30.35
CA LYS A 7 4.87 30.04 -30.29
C LYS A 7 5.11 30.40 -28.82
N GLY A 8 6.38 30.39 -28.44
CA GLY A 8 6.80 30.52 -27.06
C GLY A 8 8.31 30.41 -26.94
N ARG A 9 8.84 30.93 -25.84
CA ARG A 9 10.27 30.95 -25.54
C ARG A 9 10.62 29.94 -24.46
N HIS A 10 11.87 29.50 -24.45
CA HIS A 10 12.43 28.70 -23.35
C HIS A 10 13.07 29.59 -22.29
N SER A 11 13.02 29.16 -21.02
CA SER A 11 13.60 29.87 -19.89
C SER A 11 15.11 30.05 -20.05
N ASN A 12 15.70 31.21 -19.80
CA ASN A 12 17.14 31.44 -19.94
C ASN A 12 17.70 32.34 -18.82
N LYS A 13 18.98 32.66 -18.84
CA LYS A 13 19.62 33.50 -17.81
C LYS A 13 19.03 34.91 -17.69
N GLN A 14 18.60 35.52 -18.79
CA GLN A 14 18.00 36.86 -18.79
C GLN A 14 16.53 36.82 -18.37
N GLN A 15 15.84 35.71 -18.62
CA GLN A 15 14.42 35.53 -18.32
C GLN A 15 14.16 34.11 -17.78
N PRO A 16 14.39 33.87 -16.47
CA PRO A 16 14.20 32.57 -15.84
C PRO A 16 12.74 32.09 -15.89
N CYS A 17 12.53 30.79 -15.66
CA CYS A 17 11.19 30.26 -15.46
C CYS A 17 10.57 30.91 -14.22
N PRO A 18 9.38 31.54 -14.32
CA PRO A 18 8.78 32.22 -13.17
C PRO A 18 8.24 31.24 -12.12
N ILE A 19 8.07 29.95 -12.47
CA ILE A 19 7.56 28.91 -11.55
C ILE A 19 8.70 28.31 -10.70
N CYS A 20 9.79 27.88 -11.33
CA CYS A 20 10.89 27.17 -10.64
C CYS A 20 12.22 27.92 -10.62
N GLY A 21 12.32 29.12 -11.21
CA GLY A 21 13.54 29.90 -11.29
C GLY A 21 14.61 29.37 -12.27
N ASN A 22 14.33 28.31 -13.02
CA ASN A 22 15.32 27.69 -13.92
C ASN A 22 15.77 28.65 -15.04
N THR A 23 17.08 28.73 -15.27
CA THR A 23 17.75 29.60 -16.27
C THR A 23 18.40 28.85 -17.44
N LYS A 24 18.22 27.52 -17.53
CA LYS A 24 18.97 26.59 -18.41
C LYS A 24 18.17 26.06 -19.63
N GLY A 25 17.11 26.72 -20.06
CA GLY A 25 16.37 26.33 -21.29
C GLY A 25 15.30 25.26 -21.11
N SER A 26 15.16 24.65 -19.93
CA SER A 26 14.31 23.47 -19.79
C SER A 26 12.81 23.78 -19.76
N CYS A 27 12.38 24.93 -19.25
CA CYS A 27 10.96 25.28 -19.15
C CYS A 27 10.49 26.12 -20.34
N LYS A 28 9.23 25.96 -20.76
CA LYS A 28 8.67 26.69 -21.90
C LYS A 28 7.60 27.67 -21.44
N ILE A 29 7.68 28.91 -21.89
CA ILE A 29 6.74 30.00 -21.64
C ILE A 29 6.11 30.35 -22.98
N ASN A 30 4.82 30.07 -23.15
CA ASN A 30 4.10 30.28 -24.39
C ASN A 30 3.50 31.69 -24.44
N ASP A 31 3.38 32.25 -25.64
CA ASP A 31 2.86 33.61 -25.85
C ASP A 31 1.37 33.73 -25.48
N ASP A 32 0.66 32.60 -25.37
CA ASP A 32 -0.73 32.53 -24.90
C ASP A 32 -0.88 32.64 -23.37
N GLY A 33 0.23 32.81 -22.64
CA GLY A 33 0.30 32.92 -21.19
C GLY A 33 0.33 31.57 -20.46
N SER A 34 0.46 30.44 -21.18
CA SER A 34 0.69 29.14 -20.55
C SER A 34 2.16 28.83 -20.34
N ILE A 35 2.49 28.23 -19.19
CA ILE A 35 3.86 27.88 -18.80
C ILE A 35 3.95 26.39 -18.55
N TYR A 36 4.91 25.73 -19.20
CA TYR A 36 5.28 24.34 -18.96
C TYR A 36 6.54 24.31 -18.12
N CYS A 37 6.38 23.97 -16.85
CA CYS A 37 7.48 23.83 -15.90
C CYS A 37 7.74 22.36 -15.60
N PHE A 38 8.93 21.89 -15.93
CA PHE A 38 9.36 20.49 -15.78
C PHE A 38 10.05 20.20 -14.44
N HIS A 39 10.12 21.20 -13.54
CA HIS A 39 10.81 21.09 -12.24
C HIS A 39 9.91 21.45 -11.05
N SER A 40 8.67 21.87 -11.29
CA SER A 40 7.72 22.26 -10.25
C SER A 40 6.76 21.12 -9.92
N THR A 41 6.30 21.06 -8.67
CA THR A 41 5.16 20.23 -8.24
C THR A 41 3.86 21.07 -8.19
N PRO A 42 2.65 20.47 -8.14
CA PRO A 42 1.39 21.21 -8.06
C PRO A 42 1.30 22.20 -6.87
N ASN A 43 2.06 21.95 -5.80
CA ASN A 43 2.08 22.78 -4.59
C ASN A 43 3.12 23.91 -4.62
N SER A 44 3.93 23.99 -5.67
CA SER A 44 4.99 25.00 -5.82
C SER A 44 4.59 26.19 -6.70
N VAL A 45 3.29 26.52 -6.72
CA VAL A 45 2.76 27.62 -7.55
C VAL A 45 3.09 28.96 -6.90
N PRO A 46 3.85 29.86 -7.56
CA PRO A 46 4.07 31.22 -7.05
C PRO A 46 2.76 32.01 -7.00
N SER A 47 2.68 32.99 -6.10
CA SER A 47 1.50 33.87 -5.95
C SER A 47 1.13 34.53 -7.29
N GLY A 48 -0.13 34.38 -7.69
CA GLY A 48 -0.68 34.92 -8.94
C GLY A 48 -0.74 33.92 -10.11
N TYR A 49 -0.01 32.81 -10.06
CA TYR A 49 -0.09 31.76 -11.08
C TYR A 49 -1.14 30.70 -10.68
N VAL A 50 -1.72 30.00 -11.65
CA VAL A 50 -2.69 28.92 -11.39
C VAL A 50 -2.26 27.65 -12.09
N HIS A 51 -2.24 26.54 -11.35
CA HIS A 51 -1.99 25.20 -11.89
C HIS A 51 -3.20 24.70 -12.67
N ILE A 52 -2.98 24.18 -13.88
CA ILE A 52 -4.03 23.65 -14.74
C ILE A 52 -4.06 22.12 -14.67
N ARG A 53 -2.93 21.48 -14.99
CA ARG A 53 -2.81 20.03 -15.11
C ARG A 53 -1.36 19.57 -15.10
N GLU A 54 -1.17 18.28 -14.88
CA GLU A 54 0.09 17.58 -15.17
C GLU A 54 0.22 17.34 -16.69
N LEU A 55 1.45 17.40 -17.20
CA LEU A 55 1.77 17.02 -18.57
C LEU A 55 1.86 15.50 -18.67
N SER A 56 1.75 14.96 -19.89
CA SER A 56 1.84 13.50 -20.11
C SER A 56 3.16 12.93 -19.56
N ASP A 57 3.09 11.70 -19.05
CA ASP A 57 4.23 10.90 -18.59
C ASP A 57 5.00 11.50 -17.40
N GLY A 58 4.36 12.35 -16.59
CA GLY A 58 4.98 12.93 -15.39
C GLY A 58 6.12 13.91 -15.68
N MET A 59 6.24 14.35 -16.94
CA MET A 59 7.36 15.17 -17.40
C MET A 59 7.37 16.57 -16.77
N GLY A 60 6.20 17.09 -16.34
CA GLY A 60 6.10 18.42 -15.75
C GLY A 60 4.66 18.89 -15.57
N HIS A 61 4.47 20.16 -15.26
CA HIS A 61 3.17 20.75 -14.98
C HIS A 61 2.90 21.99 -15.85
N SER A 62 1.62 22.22 -16.13
CA SER A 62 1.13 23.38 -16.87
C SER A 62 0.50 24.41 -15.94
N PHE A 63 0.88 25.67 -16.11
CA PHE A 63 0.39 26.83 -15.36
C PHE A 63 -0.08 27.93 -16.31
N ILE A 64 -0.83 28.90 -15.78
CA ILE A 64 -1.13 30.17 -16.46
C ILE A 64 -0.59 31.36 -15.68
N GLU A 65 -0.15 32.38 -16.43
CA GLU A 65 0.37 33.64 -15.90
C GLU A 65 -0.70 34.47 -15.20
N SER A 66 -0.26 35.30 -14.23
CA SER A 66 -1.13 36.13 -13.40
C SER A 66 -2.02 37.10 -14.19
N HIS A 67 -1.55 37.60 -15.34
CA HIS A 67 -2.36 38.48 -16.18
C HIS A 67 -3.56 37.74 -16.81
N VAL A 68 -3.38 36.47 -17.19
CA VAL A 68 -4.47 35.61 -17.71
C VAL A 68 -5.44 35.23 -16.60
N VAL A 69 -4.93 34.98 -15.38
CA VAL A 69 -5.78 34.73 -14.21
C VAL A 69 -6.67 35.95 -13.93
N ASN A 70 -6.10 37.17 -13.98
CA ASN A 70 -6.85 38.41 -13.79
C ASN A 70 -7.89 38.66 -14.90
N GLU A 71 -7.56 38.34 -16.16
CA GLU A 71 -8.48 38.39 -17.29
C GLU A 71 -9.71 37.49 -17.04
N LEU A 72 -9.49 36.25 -16.61
CA LEU A 72 -10.55 35.28 -16.30
C LEU A 72 -11.40 35.68 -15.09
N LEU A 73 -10.79 36.24 -14.04
CA LEU A 73 -11.51 36.75 -12.87
C LEU A 73 -12.33 38.01 -13.21
N THR A 74 -11.84 38.86 -14.11
CA THR A 74 -12.57 40.05 -14.58
C THR A 74 -13.78 39.64 -15.41
N ALA A 75 -13.61 38.68 -16.32
CA ALA A 75 -14.70 38.09 -17.09
C ALA A 75 -15.78 37.47 -16.18
N ALA A 76 -15.39 36.77 -15.12
CA ALA A 76 -16.32 36.24 -14.12
C ALA A 76 -17.13 37.34 -13.43
N LYS A 77 -16.49 38.44 -13.02
CA LYS A 77 -17.17 39.60 -12.42
C LYS A 77 -18.13 40.29 -13.39
N THR A 78 -17.74 40.42 -14.67
CA THR A 78 -18.60 40.98 -15.72
C THR A 78 -19.84 40.13 -15.96
N LEU A 79 -19.70 38.81 -15.98
CA LEU A 79 -20.85 37.90 -16.11
C LEU A 79 -21.78 38.00 -14.90
N GLN A 80 -21.22 38.08 -13.69
CA GLN A 80 -21.97 38.23 -12.45
C GLN A 80 -22.71 39.58 -12.38
N SER A 81 -22.09 40.68 -12.82
CA SER A 81 -22.74 42.00 -12.86
C SER A 81 -23.86 42.07 -13.90
N GLN A 82 -23.80 41.23 -14.93
CA GLN A 82 -24.88 41.04 -15.91
C GLN A 82 -25.96 40.05 -15.45
N GLY A 83 -25.90 39.56 -14.20
CA GLY A 83 -26.85 38.59 -13.65
C GLY A 83 -26.75 37.18 -14.25
N LYS A 84 -25.71 36.89 -15.04
CA LYS A 84 -25.44 35.56 -15.59
C LYS A 84 -24.65 34.72 -14.59
N ARG A 85 -24.77 33.39 -14.70
CA ARG A 85 -23.85 32.49 -14.01
C ARG A 85 -22.45 32.72 -14.58
N ALA A 86 -21.44 32.74 -13.73
CA ALA A 86 -20.05 32.77 -14.17
C ALA A 86 -19.54 31.32 -14.24
N SER A 87 -20.11 30.49 -15.12
CA SER A 87 -19.61 29.13 -15.33
C SER A 87 -18.29 29.15 -16.11
N TYR A 88 -17.49 28.07 -15.99
CA TYR A 88 -16.21 27.99 -16.71
C TYR A 88 -16.39 27.98 -18.24
N LYS A 89 -17.57 27.59 -18.75
CA LYS A 89 -17.91 27.70 -20.17
C LYS A 89 -18.19 29.14 -20.58
N GLU A 90 -19.03 29.86 -19.83
CA GLU A 90 -19.37 31.25 -20.15
C GLU A 90 -18.13 32.17 -20.04
N ILE A 91 -17.24 31.92 -19.08
CA ILE A 91 -15.98 32.65 -18.95
C ILE A 91 -15.06 32.35 -20.16
N SER A 92 -15.01 31.08 -20.58
CA SER A 92 -14.25 30.64 -21.76
C SER A 92 -14.77 31.31 -23.04
N ASP A 93 -16.09 31.35 -23.23
CA ASP A 93 -16.74 31.97 -24.38
C ASP A 93 -16.49 33.50 -24.41
N LEU A 94 -16.50 34.16 -23.25
CA LEU A 94 -16.29 35.61 -23.15
C LEU A 94 -14.82 36.02 -23.37
N THR A 95 -13.87 35.20 -22.94
CA THR A 95 -12.42 35.51 -23.02
C THR A 95 -11.72 34.86 -24.22
N GLY A 96 -12.37 33.90 -24.90
CA GLY A 96 -11.74 33.06 -25.91
C GLY A 96 -10.66 32.11 -25.35
N ARG A 97 -10.51 32.02 -24.01
CA ARG A 97 -9.51 31.15 -23.36
C ARG A 97 -10.08 29.74 -23.15
N PRO A 98 -9.24 28.70 -23.04
CA PRO A 98 -9.72 27.33 -22.84
C PRO A 98 -10.57 27.18 -21.56
N SER A 99 -11.68 26.45 -21.65
CA SER A 99 -12.58 26.16 -20.51
C SER A 99 -11.87 25.50 -19.33
N SER A 100 -10.87 24.68 -19.60
CA SER A 100 -9.99 24.08 -18.58
C SER A 100 -9.22 25.12 -17.73
N TRP A 101 -8.92 26.31 -18.28
CA TRP A 101 -8.22 27.38 -17.56
C TRP A 101 -9.19 28.12 -16.64
N ALA A 102 -10.39 28.45 -17.14
CA ALA A 102 -11.46 29.04 -16.34
C ALA A 102 -11.85 28.13 -15.17
N TYR A 103 -11.94 26.81 -15.40
CA TYR A 103 -12.19 25.83 -14.34
C TYR A 103 -11.07 25.80 -13.28
N ALA A 104 -9.80 25.85 -13.71
CA ALA A 104 -8.67 25.92 -12.80
C ALA A 104 -8.69 27.20 -11.92
N VAL A 105 -9.03 28.35 -12.52
CA VAL A 105 -9.18 29.63 -11.78
C VAL A 105 -10.35 29.58 -10.79
N GLN A 106 -11.49 28.98 -11.17
CA GLN A 106 -12.62 28.78 -10.25
C GLN A 106 -12.24 27.98 -9.01
N LYS A 107 -11.44 26.92 -9.20
CA LYS A 107 -10.95 26.09 -8.11
C LYS A 107 -9.94 26.82 -7.22
N ALA A 108 -9.09 27.67 -7.81
CA ALA A 108 -8.08 28.43 -7.09
C ALA A 108 -8.65 29.63 -6.31
N TYR A 109 -9.73 30.26 -6.80
CA TYR A 109 -10.32 31.47 -6.22
C TYR A 109 -11.84 31.32 -5.93
N PRO A 110 -12.27 30.35 -5.10
CA PRO A 110 -13.68 30.04 -4.89
C PRO A 110 -14.49 31.21 -4.31
N SER A 111 -13.85 32.14 -3.58
CA SER A 111 -14.50 33.34 -3.04
C SER A 111 -15.01 34.31 -4.11
N TYR A 112 -14.50 34.24 -5.35
CA TYR A 112 -14.94 35.05 -6.47
C TYR A 112 -16.16 34.45 -7.19
N PHE A 113 -16.65 33.29 -6.74
CA PHE A 113 -17.77 32.56 -7.35
C PHE A 113 -18.79 32.16 -6.26
N PRO A 114 -19.79 33.01 -5.96
CA PRO A 114 -20.77 32.74 -4.90
C PRO A 114 -21.61 31.48 -5.18
N VAL A 115 -22.15 30.91 -4.10
CA VAL A 115 -22.65 29.53 -3.83
C VAL A 115 -23.76 28.98 -4.77
N GLY A 116 -24.04 29.63 -5.90
CA GLY A 116 -25.00 29.18 -6.92
C GLY A 116 -24.47 28.16 -7.95
N ASN A 117 -23.18 27.82 -7.95
CA ASN A 117 -22.58 26.89 -8.90
C ASN A 117 -22.20 25.57 -8.21
N ARG A 118 -23.16 24.65 -8.09
CA ARG A 118 -22.85 23.24 -7.77
C ARG A 118 -21.98 22.67 -8.90
N LEU A 119 -20.87 22.03 -8.53
CA LEU A 119 -20.00 21.29 -9.44
C LEU A 119 -20.79 20.16 -10.11
N ASP A 120 -21.13 20.33 -11.39
CA ASP A 120 -21.67 19.25 -12.23
C ASP A 120 -20.56 18.22 -12.49
N THR A 121 -20.42 17.25 -11.60
CA THR A 121 -19.65 16.02 -11.84
C THR A 121 -20.49 15.05 -12.67
N HIS A 122 -20.62 15.33 -13.96
CA HIS A 122 -21.14 14.40 -14.94
C HIS A 122 -20.16 14.29 -16.11
N PHE A 123 -19.04 13.60 -15.93
CA PHE A 123 -18.37 12.83 -16.99
C PHE A 123 -17.34 11.92 -16.34
N LEU A 124 -17.39 10.62 -16.70
CA LEU A 124 -16.52 9.51 -16.29
C LEU A 124 -16.91 8.78 -14.99
N THR A 125 -17.87 7.85 -15.11
CA THR A 125 -17.68 6.44 -14.70
C THR A 125 -18.92 5.60 -15.03
N THR A 126 -18.74 4.62 -15.91
CA THR A 126 -19.68 3.53 -16.19
C THR A 126 -19.40 2.35 -15.26
N LEU A 127 -20.49 1.83 -14.66
CA LEU A 127 -20.69 0.53 -14.00
C LEU A 127 -20.22 0.35 -12.52
N PRO A 128 -20.87 -0.54 -11.73
CA PRO A 128 -22.28 -0.92 -11.67
C PRO A 128 -22.86 -0.93 -10.22
N LYS A 129 -24.19 -0.92 -10.14
CA LYS A 129 -25.04 -0.88 -8.92
C LYS A 129 -24.78 -2.06 -7.97
N THR A 130 -24.80 -1.82 -6.65
CA THR A 130 -25.44 -2.73 -5.68
C THR A 130 -25.91 -2.00 -4.40
N HIS A 131 -27.14 -2.34 -4.03
CA HIS A 131 -27.85 -2.22 -2.75
C HIS A 131 -28.12 -0.86 -2.06
N LYS A 132 -29.40 -0.47 -2.19
CA LYS A 132 -30.15 0.49 -1.35
C LYS A 132 -30.01 0.13 0.15
N GLN A 133 -29.47 1.05 0.95
CA GLN A 133 -29.80 1.16 2.38
C GLN A 133 -30.62 2.43 2.61
N ARG A 134 -31.60 2.30 3.51
CA ARG A 134 -32.66 3.25 3.83
C ARG A 134 -32.14 4.61 4.25
N ASN A 135 -32.70 5.66 3.64
CA ASN A 135 -32.55 7.06 4.06
C ASN A 135 -33.02 7.24 5.51
N GLN A 136 -32.10 7.57 6.41
CA GLN A 136 -32.40 8.45 7.54
C GLN A 136 -31.92 9.86 7.17
N PRO A 137 -32.69 10.92 7.47
CA PRO A 137 -32.25 12.28 7.20
C PRO A 137 -30.98 12.60 8.00
N PRO A 138 -30.01 13.34 7.44
CA PRO A 138 -28.78 13.69 8.13
C PRO A 138 -29.06 14.49 9.41
N PRO A 139 -28.28 14.30 10.48
CA PRO A 139 -28.40 15.10 11.68
C PRO A 139 -28.11 16.57 11.34
N THR A 140 -29.02 17.45 11.72
CA THR A 140 -28.86 18.90 11.65
C THR A 140 -27.55 19.33 12.29
N VAL A 141 -26.67 19.94 11.48
CA VAL A 141 -25.44 20.62 11.91
C VAL A 141 -25.81 21.69 12.93
N LYS A 142 -25.41 21.49 14.20
CA LYS A 142 -25.44 22.57 15.21
C LYS A 142 -24.40 23.62 14.79
N LYS A 143 -24.84 24.86 14.61
CA LYS A 143 -23.99 26.04 14.38
C LYS A 143 -22.99 26.19 15.52
N ASP A 144 -21.73 26.44 15.19
CA ASP A 144 -20.67 26.81 16.15
C ASP A 144 -21.02 28.16 16.80
N PHE A 145 -21.39 28.12 18.09
CA PHE A 145 -21.40 29.31 18.94
C PHE A 145 -19.99 29.51 19.52
N PRO A 146 -19.51 30.76 19.68
CA PRO A 146 -18.28 31.02 20.44
C PRO A 146 -18.38 30.39 21.85
N PRO A 147 -17.28 29.89 22.44
CA PRO A 147 -17.34 29.27 23.75
C PRO A 147 -17.90 30.29 24.76
N PRO A 148 -18.93 29.92 25.55
CA PRO A 148 -19.51 30.84 26.52
C PRO A 148 -18.46 31.29 27.53
N LEU A 149 -18.47 32.57 27.88
CA LEU A 149 -17.57 33.16 28.87
C LEU A 149 -17.74 32.41 30.20
N VAL A 150 -16.68 31.77 30.71
CA VAL A 150 -16.75 31.03 31.98
C VAL A 150 -16.76 32.03 33.14
N LEU A 151 -17.81 32.01 33.96
CA LEU A 151 -17.91 32.84 35.17
C LEU A 151 -16.93 32.37 36.25
N SER A 152 -16.33 33.33 36.97
CA SER A 152 -15.48 33.07 38.14
C SER A 152 -16.26 32.37 39.27
N GLU A 153 -15.55 31.70 40.16
CA GLU A 153 -16.15 31.00 41.32
C GLU A 153 -17.03 31.93 42.18
N GLU A 154 -16.56 33.15 42.44
CA GLU A 154 -17.30 34.19 43.19
C GLU A 154 -18.59 34.61 42.49
N GLU A 155 -18.54 34.84 41.17
CA GLU A 155 -19.70 35.28 40.40
C GLU A 155 -20.73 34.16 40.26
N ARG A 156 -20.28 32.91 40.16
CA ARG A 156 -21.17 31.74 40.20
C ARG A 156 -21.92 31.66 41.53
N ASP A 157 -21.21 31.78 42.66
CA ASP A 157 -21.84 31.72 43.98
C ASP A 157 -22.90 32.79 44.16
N LYS A 158 -22.57 34.04 43.83
CA LYS A 158 -23.49 35.18 43.89
C LYS A 158 -24.78 34.89 43.10
N GLN A 159 -24.64 34.37 41.88
CA GLN A 159 -25.80 34.09 41.04
C GLN A 159 -26.57 32.84 41.48
N TYR A 160 -25.90 31.75 41.89
CA TYR A 160 -26.58 30.57 42.42
C TYR A 160 -27.34 30.89 43.71
N ARG A 161 -26.76 31.65 44.65
CA ARG A 161 -27.47 32.08 45.86
C ARG A 161 -28.70 32.92 45.54
N SER A 162 -28.61 33.82 44.54
CA SER A 162 -29.77 34.57 44.03
C SER A 162 -30.88 33.65 43.52
N ILE A 163 -30.54 32.59 42.79
CA ILE A 163 -31.49 31.57 42.32
C ILE A 163 -32.08 30.77 43.48
N LEU A 164 -31.24 30.28 44.40
CA LEU A 164 -31.64 29.39 45.49
C LEU A 164 -32.54 30.06 46.52
N ASN A 165 -32.49 31.39 46.64
CA ASN A 165 -33.43 32.18 47.44
C ASN A 165 -34.87 32.16 46.86
N GLN A 166 -35.02 31.84 45.58
CA GLN A 166 -36.30 31.82 44.86
C GLN A 166 -36.88 30.41 44.69
N LEU A 167 -36.15 29.38 45.15
CA LEU A 167 -36.55 27.97 45.04
C LEU A 167 -36.86 27.42 46.43
N PRO A 168 -37.99 26.73 46.63
CA PRO A 168 -38.26 25.99 47.86
C PRO A 168 -37.54 24.63 47.87
N LEU A 169 -37.46 24.00 49.04
CA LEU A 169 -37.14 22.58 49.19
C LEU A 169 -38.44 21.82 49.48
N ASN A 170 -38.89 21.00 48.53
CA ASN A 170 -40.12 20.22 48.65
C ASN A 170 -39.99 19.11 49.72
N GLU A 171 -41.14 18.56 50.13
CA GLU A 171 -41.21 17.57 51.19
C GLU A 171 -40.54 16.24 50.82
N ALA A 172 -40.73 15.75 49.58
CA ALA A 172 -40.10 14.50 49.13
C ALA A 172 -38.57 14.55 49.20
N HIS A 173 -37.96 15.66 48.75
CA HIS A 173 -36.52 15.89 48.85
C HIS A 173 -36.06 16.08 50.30
N ARG A 174 -36.84 16.76 51.13
CA ARG A 174 -36.56 16.91 52.56
C ARG A 174 -36.56 15.56 53.27
N ASN A 175 -37.52 14.69 52.96
CA ASN A 175 -37.59 13.35 53.52
C ASN A 175 -36.40 12.51 53.04
N HIS A 176 -36.02 12.57 51.77
CA HIS A 176 -34.80 11.90 51.29
C HIS A 176 -33.53 12.36 52.02
N LEU A 177 -33.38 13.68 52.22
CA LEU A 177 -32.23 14.22 52.95
C LEU A 177 -32.25 13.83 54.44
N THR A 178 -33.44 13.71 55.04
CA THR A 178 -33.62 13.30 56.44
C THR A 178 -33.39 11.80 56.59
N ASP A 179 -34.22 11.00 55.95
CA ASP A 179 -34.40 9.57 56.24
C ASP A 179 -33.30 8.71 55.62
N VAL A 180 -32.75 9.12 54.48
CA VAL A 180 -31.73 8.34 53.75
C VAL A 180 -30.32 8.86 53.99
N ARG A 181 -30.15 10.18 54.23
CA ARG A 181 -28.82 10.81 54.29
C ARG A 181 -28.46 11.44 55.63
N GLY A 182 -29.41 11.58 56.56
CA GLY A 182 -29.16 12.22 57.87
C GLY A 182 -28.76 13.69 57.80
N LEU A 183 -29.14 14.41 56.73
CA LEU A 183 -28.71 15.78 56.44
C LEU A 183 -29.77 16.86 56.75
N ALA A 184 -30.89 16.50 57.38
CA ALA A 184 -32.03 17.39 57.64
C ALA A 184 -31.66 18.71 58.33
N LYS A 185 -30.76 18.64 59.33
CA LYS A 185 -30.34 19.82 60.10
C LYS A 185 -29.38 20.74 59.34
N PHE A 186 -28.79 20.25 58.25
CA PHE A 186 -27.77 20.96 57.48
C PHE A 186 -28.30 21.49 56.15
N THR A 187 -29.59 21.32 55.85
CA THR A 187 -30.16 21.68 54.54
C THR A 187 -29.99 23.14 54.17
N ASN A 188 -30.15 24.05 55.14
CA ASN A 188 -30.00 25.48 54.92
C ASN A 188 -28.54 25.90 54.79
N LYS A 189 -27.66 25.36 55.64
CA LYS A 189 -26.21 25.61 55.59
C LYS A 189 -25.63 25.19 54.23
N ILE A 190 -25.95 23.97 53.81
CA ILE A 190 -25.43 23.41 52.57
C ILE A 190 -26.10 24.06 51.37
N GLY A 191 -27.38 24.43 51.46
CA GLY A 191 -28.10 25.09 50.37
C GLY A 191 -28.88 24.13 49.46
N PHE A 192 -29.31 22.98 49.97
CA PHE A 192 -30.17 22.06 49.22
C PHE A 192 -31.50 22.71 48.86
N ARG A 193 -31.94 22.55 47.60
CA ARG A 193 -33.21 23.06 47.06
C ARG A 193 -33.83 22.09 46.07
N SER A 194 -35.12 22.24 45.78
CA SER A 194 -35.76 21.57 44.65
C SER A 194 -35.51 22.39 43.37
N TRP A 195 -34.72 21.83 42.46
CA TRP A 195 -34.47 22.40 41.15
C TRP A 195 -35.63 22.07 40.22
N SER A 196 -36.23 23.08 39.60
CA SER A 196 -37.33 22.93 38.64
C SER A 196 -37.17 23.91 37.49
N ASP A 197 -37.76 23.62 36.32
CA ASP A 197 -37.72 24.53 35.17
C ASP A 197 -38.54 25.80 35.50
N LYS A 198 -37.84 26.88 35.87
CA LYS A 198 -38.44 28.14 36.33
C LYS A 198 -37.74 29.30 35.65
N ARG A 199 -38.51 30.34 35.31
CA ARG A 199 -37.97 31.62 34.83
C ARG A 199 -37.19 32.30 35.94
N VAL A 200 -36.03 32.85 35.61
CA VAL A 200 -35.13 33.57 36.53
C VAL A 200 -34.71 34.90 35.92
N GLU A 201 -34.44 35.87 36.79
CA GLU A 201 -34.02 37.22 36.42
C GLU A 201 -32.71 37.57 37.15
N ASN A 202 -31.97 38.55 36.64
CA ASN A 202 -30.71 39.03 37.22
C ASN A 202 -29.61 37.96 37.35
N VAL A 203 -29.57 37.02 36.42
CA VAL A 203 -28.51 35.99 36.31
C VAL A 203 -27.94 35.98 34.90
N SER A 204 -26.73 35.47 34.74
CA SER A 204 -26.09 35.38 33.43
C SER A 204 -26.57 34.16 32.66
N SER A 205 -26.75 34.28 31.34
CA SER A 205 -26.94 33.14 30.44
C SER A 205 -25.72 32.21 30.38
N ASN A 206 -24.56 32.68 30.84
CA ASN A 206 -23.34 31.88 30.97
C ASN A 206 -23.24 31.11 32.30
N LEU A 207 -24.21 31.22 33.20
CA LEU A 207 -24.25 30.41 34.41
C LEU A 207 -24.62 28.96 34.07
N PRO A 208 -23.83 27.95 34.52
CA PRO A 208 -24.17 26.56 34.26
C PRO A 208 -25.57 26.20 34.80
N GLY A 209 -26.37 25.54 33.98
CA GLY A 209 -27.74 25.20 34.33
C GLY A 209 -28.75 26.31 34.06
N VAL A 210 -28.35 27.46 33.49
CA VAL A 210 -29.27 28.48 32.96
C VAL A 210 -29.29 28.43 31.44
N VAL A 211 -30.49 28.52 30.84
CA VAL A 211 -30.71 28.56 29.39
C VAL A 211 -31.59 29.76 29.03
N GLU A 212 -31.30 30.36 27.88
CA GLU A 212 -32.14 31.42 27.32
C GLU A 212 -33.22 30.81 26.41
N ARG A 213 -34.48 31.20 26.63
CA ARG A 213 -35.65 30.82 25.82
C ARG A 213 -36.49 32.08 25.60
N GLU A 214 -36.74 32.44 24.34
CA GLU A 214 -37.60 33.59 23.99
C GLU A 214 -37.18 34.90 24.70
N ASN A 215 -35.88 35.20 24.69
CA ASN A 215 -35.25 36.35 25.39
C ASN A 215 -35.48 36.39 26.91
N SER A 216 -35.85 35.27 27.53
CA SER A 216 -35.98 35.11 28.98
C SER A 216 -35.09 33.97 29.48
N LEU A 217 -34.57 34.07 30.70
CA LEU A 217 -33.69 33.07 31.28
C LEU A 217 -34.48 32.06 32.11
N TYR A 218 -34.14 30.78 31.95
CA TYR A 218 -34.78 29.65 32.60
C TYR A 218 -33.76 28.69 33.20
N LEU A 219 -34.13 28.05 34.30
CA LEU A 219 -33.37 26.93 34.87
C LEU A 219 -33.52 25.69 33.99
N TYR A 220 -32.42 25.04 33.67
CA TYR A 220 -32.38 23.92 32.75
C TYR A 220 -32.74 22.59 33.44
N LYS A 221 -33.55 21.78 32.76
CA LYS A 221 -33.94 20.42 33.18
C LYS A 221 -32.72 19.47 33.32
N PRO A 222 -32.81 18.37 34.10
CA PRO A 222 -34.00 17.79 34.73
C PRO A 222 -34.38 18.44 36.06
N GLU A 223 -35.63 18.22 36.47
CA GLU A 223 -36.11 18.56 37.81
C GLU A 223 -35.61 17.53 38.83
N GLY A 224 -35.38 17.98 40.06
CA GLY A 224 -34.94 17.12 41.15
C GLY A 224 -34.21 17.87 42.25
N LEU A 225 -33.48 17.13 43.09
CA LEU A 225 -32.77 17.70 44.23
C LEU A 225 -31.45 18.35 43.78
N PHE A 226 -31.33 19.66 44.02
CA PHE A 226 -30.11 20.44 43.80
C PHE A 226 -29.07 20.13 44.87
N LEU A 227 -27.88 19.70 44.44
CA LEU A 227 -26.75 19.32 45.28
C LEU A 227 -25.60 20.31 45.06
N PRO A 228 -25.45 21.33 45.92
CA PRO A 228 -24.41 22.34 45.77
C PRO A 228 -23.02 21.75 45.98
N ILE A 229 -22.06 22.24 45.19
CA ILE A 229 -20.65 21.93 45.31
C ILE A 229 -19.96 23.20 45.79
N HIS A 230 -19.45 23.16 47.01
CA HIS A 230 -18.76 24.27 47.64
C HIS A 230 -17.26 24.21 47.39
N ASN A 231 -16.63 25.37 47.29
CA ASN A 231 -15.18 25.51 47.40
C ASN A 231 -14.74 25.71 48.86
N GLU A 232 -13.45 25.91 49.07
CA GLU A 232 -12.83 26.12 50.39
C GLU A 232 -13.26 27.42 51.09
N PHE A 233 -13.90 28.34 50.35
CA PHE A 233 -14.48 29.59 50.85
C PHE A 233 -15.99 29.50 51.05
N GLU A 234 -16.56 28.28 50.99
CA GLU A 234 -18.00 28.02 51.09
C GLU A 234 -18.84 28.66 49.97
N GLN A 235 -18.21 28.94 48.83
CA GLN A 235 -18.87 29.46 47.63
C GLN A 235 -19.40 28.31 46.78
N ILE A 236 -20.63 28.44 46.27
CA ILE A 236 -21.25 27.49 45.34
C ILE A 236 -20.64 27.69 43.95
N ILE A 237 -19.73 26.80 43.57
CA ILE A 237 -18.99 26.89 42.30
C ILE A 237 -19.62 26.04 41.19
N ALA A 238 -20.41 25.05 41.57
CA ALA A 238 -21.18 24.19 40.69
C ALA A 238 -22.22 23.41 41.49
N PHE A 239 -22.93 22.51 40.81
CA PHE A 239 -23.88 21.61 41.45
C PHE A 239 -24.11 20.34 40.63
N GLN A 240 -24.60 19.32 41.30
CA GLN A 240 -25.27 18.17 40.67
C GLN A 240 -26.77 18.21 40.96
N ILE A 241 -27.56 17.56 40.13
CA ILE A 241 -28.98 17.32 40.34
C ILE A 241 -29.14 15.82 40.52
N ARG A 242 -29.81 15.40 41.60
CA ARG A 242 -30.40 14.07 41.69
C ARG A 242 -31.80 14.17 41.11
N PRO A 243 -32.04 13.69 39.87
CA PRO A 243 -33.34 13.88 39.24
C PRO A 243 -34.41 13.09 39.96
N ASP A 244 -35.65 13.56 39.90
CA ASP A 244 -36.80 12.80 40.42
C ASP A 244 -36.96 11.46 39.67
N ASP A 245 -36.74 11.48 38.35
CA ASP A 245 -36.62 10.28 37.51
C ASP A 245 -35.14 9.88 37.31
N THR A 246 -34.75 8.78 37.96
CA THR A 246 -33.38 8.26 37.95
C THR A 246 -33.11 7.25 36.83
N SER A 247 -34.07 6.96 35.94
CA SER A 247 -33.96 5.96 34.86
C SER A 247 -32.76 6.18 33.93
N SER A 248 -32.36 7.42 33.73
CA SER A 248 -31.25 7.84 32.84
C SER A 248 -29.97 8.19 33.60
N GLY A 249 -29.87 7.77 34.86
CA GLY A 249 -28.73 7.98 35.75
C GLY A 249 -29.11 8.67 37.06
N LYS A 250 -28.47 8.25 38.16
CA LYS A 250 -28.77 8.70 39.53
C LYS A 250 -28.42 10.15 39.81
N TYR A 251 -27.36 10.68 39.19
CA TYR A 251 -26.90 12.06 39.35
C TYR A 251 -26.53 12.67 38.00
N LYS A 252 -26.87 13.94 37.79
CA LYS A 252 -26.53 14.69 36.58
C LYS A 252 -25.88 16.01 36.94
N TRP A 253 -24.93 16.47 36.13
CA TRP A 253 -24.32 17.79 36.34
C TRP A 253 -25.29 18.92 36.00
N GLY A 254 -25.30 19.97 36.83
CA GLY A 254 -25.95 21.24 36.52
C GLY A 254 -25.26 21.91 35.33
N SER A 255 -25.79 21.69 34.13
CA SER A 255 -25.13 22.04 32.88
C SER A 255 -26.13 22.47 31.81
N SER A 256 -25.95 23.64 31.22
CA SER A 256 -26.73 24.10 30.06
C SER A 256 -26.06 23.80 28.71
N ALA A 257 -24.87 23.19 28.73
CA ALA A 257 -24.13 22.77 27.53
C ALA A 257 -24.93 21.98 26.46
N PRO A 258 -25.84 21.04 26.81
CA PRO A 258 -26.65 20.35 25.80
C PRO A 258 -27.51 21.28 24.93
N LYS A 259 -27.82 22.47 25.44
CA LYS A 259 -28.56 23.55 24.77
C LYS A 259 -27.67 24.71 24.30
N GLY A 260 -26.35 24.53 24.30
CA GLY A 260 -25.39 25.54 23.86
C GLY A 260 -24.96 26.53 24.94
N GLY A 261 -25.38 26.34 26.20
CA GLY A 261 -24.94 27.14 27.35
C GLY A 261 -23.66 26.62 28.04
N SER A 262 -23.38 27.10 29.24
CA SER A 262 -22.18 26.71 29.99
C SER A 262 -22.28 25.34 30.68
N GLY A 263 -21.16 24.62 30.72
CA GLY A 263 -20.99 23.39 31.49
C GLY A 263 -20.46 23.64 32.90
N PRO A 264 -20.37 22.61 33.76
CA PRO A 264 -20.01 22.76 35.18
C PRO A 264 -18.51 23.05 35.40
N ARG A 265 -17.66 22.78 34.41
CA ARG A 265 -16.20 22.96 34.49
C ARG A 265 -15.86 24.38 34.95
N LEU A 266 -14.87 24.49 35.82
CA LEU A 266 -14.33 25.77 36.24
C LEU A 266 -13.63 26.47 35.07
N ASP A 267 -13.12 27.68 35.27
CA ASP A 267 -12.25 28.33 34.29
C ASP A 267 -11.13 27.39 33.85
N ASN A 268 -10.79 26.41 34.70
CA ASN A 268 -9.70 25.47 34.49
C ASN A 268 -9.87 24.54 33.34
N GLY A 269 -11.12 24.22 33.04
CA GLY A 269 -11.46 22.94 32.46
C GLY A 269 -11.47 21.76 33.44
N GLU A 270 -10.92 21.86 34.65
CA GLU A 270 -11.09 20.92 35.77
C GLU A 270 -12.57 20.81 36.19
N MET A 271 -12.93 19.62 36.66
CA MET A 271 -14.27 19.36 37.19
C MET A 271 -14.35 19.85 38.65
N PRO A 272 -15.45 20.48 39.06
CA PRO A 272 -15.64 20.90 40.45
C PRO A 272 -15.54 19.71 41.41
N LEU A 273 -14.80 19.89 42.51
CA LEU A 273 -14.75 18.98 43.65
C LEU A 273 -15.53 19.61 44.80
N ALA A 274 -16.23 18.82 45.59
CA ALA A 274 -17.01 19.32 46.71
C ALA A 274 -16.13 19.43 47.95
N PHE A 275 -15.85 20.65 48.41
CA PHE A 275 -15.23 20.90 49.71
C PHE A 275 -16.30 20.95 50.80
N CYS A 276 -16.58 19.81 51.43
CA CYS A 276 -17.61 19.67 52.44
C CYS A 276 -17.05 20.03 53.83
N ARG A 277 -17.25 21.28 54.25
CA ARG A 277 -16.85 21.76 55.59
C ARG A 277 -18.01 21.64 56.61
N PRO A 278 -17.89 20.83 57.68
CA PRO A 278 -18.87 20.78 58.77
C PRO A 278 -18.82 22.05 59.63
N GLU A 279 -19.82 22.28 60.49
CA GLU A 279 -19.84 23.47 61.38
C GLU A 279 -18.76 23.38 62.46
N GLN A 280 -18.50 22.17 62.91
CA GLN A 280 -17.46 21.84 63.88
C GLN A 280 -16.58 20.77 63.25
N ILE A 281 -15.27 20.95 63.38
CA ILE A 281 -14.27 19.98 62.95
C ILE A 281 -13.73 19.32 64.22
N GLU A 282 -13.97 18.02 64.38
CA GLU A 282 -13.44 17.20 65.48
C GLU A 282 -12.31 16.28 65.01
N LEU A 283 -12.33 15.87 63.74
CA LEU A 283 -11.29 15.06 63.14
C LEU A 283 -10.30 15.95 62.35
N PRO A 284 -9.01 15.96 62.72
CA PRO A 284 -8.00 16.77 62.03
C PRO A 284 -7.61 16.18 60.67
N SER A 285 -7.84 14.90 60.42
CA SER A 285 -7.59 14.32 59.09
C SER A 285 -8.57 14.86 58.06
N ILE A 286 -8.16 14.87 56.78
CA ILE A 286 -9.03 15.23 55.66
C ILE A 286 -9.53 13.94 55.01
N GLY A 287 -10.84 13.81 54.86
CA GLY A 287 -11.44 12.63 54.27
C GLY A 287 -11.74 12.78 52.78
N LEU A 288 -11.70 11.67 52.05
CA LEU A 288 -12.09 11.61 50.63
C LEU A 288 -13.21 10.58 50.48
N ALA A 289 -14.36 10.98 49.90
CA ALA A 289 -15.50 10.11 49.67
C ALA A 289 -16.13 10.31 48.27
N GLU A 290 -16.59 9.24 47.63
CA GLU A 290 -17.19 9.32 46.29
C GLU A 290 -18.58 9.99 46.32
N GLY A 291 -18.75 11.02 45.50
CA GLY A 291 -20.02 11.71 45.28
C GLY A 291 -20.30 12.84 46.26
N VAL A 292 -21.07 13.83 45.81
CA VAL A 292 -21.33 15.08 46.57
C VAL A 292 -22.20 14.82 47.81
N LEU A 293 -23.27 14.03 47.66
CA LEU A 293 -24.22 13.81 48.74
C LEU A 293 -23.65 12.90 49.85
N LYS A 294 -22.90 11.87 49.47
CA LYS A 294 -22.16 11.00 50.39
C LYS A 294 -21.12 11.81 51.16
N ALA A 295 -20.30 12.61 50.46
CA ALA A 295 -19.31 13.47 51.09
C ALA A 295 -19.89 14.43 52.14
N TRP A 296 -21.03 15.08 51.85
CA TRP A 296 -21.71 15.92 52.85
C TRP A 296 -22.23 15.13 54.06
N SER A 297 -22.82 13.95 53.83
CA SER A 297 -23.28 13.09 54.92
C SER A 297 -22.13 12.67 55.83
N VAL A 298 -21.01 12.24 55.25
CA VAL A 298 -19.80 11.87 56.00
C VAL A 298 -19.22 13.07 56.74
N ALA A 299 -19.09 14.23 56.08
CA ALA A 299 -18.51 15.43 56.69
C ALA A 299 -19.29 15.89 57.92
N CYS A 300 -20.62 15.97 57.80
CA CYS A 300 -21.49 16.41 58.88
C CYS A 300 -21.52 15.42 60.06
N ASN A 301 -21.56 14.11 59.79
CA ASN A 301 -21.67 13.11 60.85
C ASN A 301 -20.33 12.77 61.52
N LEU A 302 -19.23 12.77 60.77
CA LEU A 302 -17.88 12.57 61.34
C LEU A 302 -17.26 13.87 61.86
N LYS A 303 -17.87 15.03 61.57
CA LYS A 303 -17.28 16.34 61.86
C LYS A 303 -15.85 16.43 61.33
N GLN A 304 -15.69 16.03 60.07
CA GLN A 304 -14.43 16.00 59.33
C GLN A 304 -14.58 16.83 58.06
N ILE A 305 -13.53 17.52 57.61
CA ILE A 305 -13.52 18.08 56.27
C ILE A 305 -13.44 16.92 55.27
N ILE A 306 -14.42 16.82 54.37
CA ILE A 306 -14.44 15.82 53.31
C ILE A 306 -14.35 16.49 51.95
N ILE A 307 -13.48 15.99 51.08
CA ILE A 307 -13.44 16.39 49.68
C ILE A 307 -14.16 15.32 48.85
N GLY A 308 -15.33 15.66 48.32
CA GLY A 308 -16.15 14.79 47.51
C GLY A 308 -15.86 14.89 46.01
N ALA A 309 -15.76 13.75 45.33
CA ALA A 309 -15.59 13.69 43.87
C ALA A 309 -16.61 12.74 43.23
N SER A 310 -17.27 13.17 42.15
CA SER A 310 -18.16 12.29 41.39
C SER A 310 -17.35 11.18 40.70
N GLY A 311 -17.66 9.90 40.95
CA GLY A 311 -16.95 8.77 40.31
C GLY A 311 -15.50 8.63 40.76
N ALA A 312 -15.18 9.00 42.01
CA ALA A 312 -13.84 8.97 42.60
C ALA A 312 -12.78 9.81 41.84
N ALA A 313 -13.19 10.77 41.01
CA ALA A 313 -12.32 11.46 40.06
C ALA A 313 -11.54 12.67 40.64
N TRP A 314 -10.91 12.56 41.82
CA TRP A 314 -10.05 13.63 42.37
C TRP A 314 -8.83 13.90 41.49
N ASP A 315 -8.26 12.84 40.92
CA ASP A 315 -7.14 12.86 39.97
C ASP A 315 -7.41 13.71 38.71
N CYS A 316 -8.69 13.91 38.36
CA CYS A 316 -9.10 14.74 37.23
C CYS A 316 -9.10 16.24 37.52
N SER A 317 -8.93 16.65 38.77
CA SER A 317 -8.90 18.04 39.20
C SER A 317 -7.74 18.31 40.18
N PRO A 318 -6.49 17.97 39.82
CA PRO A 318 -5.36 17.97 40.73
C PRO A 318 -5.02 19.37 41.28
N LYS A 319 -5.28 20.45 40.53
CA LYS A 319 -5.00 21.82 41.02
C LYS A 319 -6.02 22.23 42.07
N LEU A 320 -7.31 22.05 41.78
CA LEU A 320 -8.36 22.30 42.74
C LEU A 320 -8.18 21.42 43.99
N PHE A 321 -7.83 20.15 43.79
CA PHE A 321 -7.60 19.22 44.88
C PHE A 321 -6.42 19.66 45.76
N LYS A 322 -5.28 20.00 45.16
CA LYS A 322 -4.12 20.53 45.89
C LYS A 322 -4.45 21.84 46.62
N ARG A 323 -5.16 22.77 45.97
CA ARG A 323 -5.62 24.03 46.58
C ARG A 323 -6.42 23.79 47.86
N TYR A 324 -7.33 22.82 47.82
CA TYR A 324 -8.15 22.44 48.98
C TYR A 324 -7.31 21.84 50.11
N LEU A 325 -6.34 20.98 49.79
CA LEU A 325 -5.46 20.39 50.79
C LEU A 325 -4.49 21.42 51.38
N GLU A 326 -3.92 22.32 50.57
CA GLU A 326 -3.07 23.42 51.03
C GLU A 326 -3.83 24.36 51.97
N LYS A 327 -5.09 24.67 51.63
CA LYS A 327 -5.97 25.44 52.52
C LYS A 327 -6.22 24.71 53.84
N ALA A 328 -6.54 23.42 53.80
CA ALA A 328 -6.76 22.63 55.00
C ALA A 328 -5.49 22.53 55.87
N ALA A 329 -4.33 22.32 55.25
CA ALA A 329 -3.04 22.29 55.93
C ALA A 329 -2.72 23.64 56.61
N SER A 330 -2.95 24.75 55.89
CA SER A 330 -2.79 26.10 56.43
C SER A 330 -3.74 26.36 57.61
N GLU A 331 -4.99 25.89 57.57
CA GLU A 331 -5.96 26.04 58.67
C GLU A 331 -5.56 25.24 59.92
N GLN A 332 -4.83 24.14 59.73
CA GLN A 332 -4.32 23.28 60.80
C GLN A 332 -2.90 23.64 61.24
N ASN A 333 -2.32 24.74 60.72
CA ASN A 333 -0.92 25.13 60.96
C ASN A 333 0.08 23.98 60.72
N THR A 334 -0.14 23.21 59.66
CA THR A 334 0.71 22.08 59.27
C THR A 334 1.17 22.20 57.82
N SER A 335 2.17 21.42 57.44
CA SER A 335 2.57 21.25 56.05
C SER A 335 1.71 20.20 55.36
N LEU A 336 1.63 20.28 54.03
CA LEU A 336 0.95 19.27 53.22
C LEU A 336 1.51 17.85 53.49
N SER A 337 2.83 17.74 53.71
CA SER A 337 3.53 16.49 54.04
C SER A 337 3.16 15.88 55.41
N ASN A 338 2.58 16.68 56.31
CA ASN A 338 2.13 16.20 57.62
C ASN A 338 0.61 16.05 57.71
N LEU A 339 -0.11 16.44 56.65
CA LEU A 339 -1.56 16.32 56.59
C LEU A 339 -1.96 14.85 56.44
N VAL A 340 -2.85 14.39 57.32
CA VAL A 340 -3.37 13.01 57.28
C VAL A 340 -4.61 12.95 56.41
N ILE A 341 -4.60 12.06 55.42
CA ILE A 341 -5.68 11.85 54.46
C ILE A 341 -6.32 10.49 54.69
N ASP A 342 -7.61 10.49 54.99
CA ASP A 342 -8.41 9.28 55.15
C ASP A 342 -9.20 9.03 53.85
N LEU A 343 -8.82 7.99 53.10
CA LEU A 343 -9.50 7.62 51.88
C LEU A 343 -10.63 6.62 52.19
N TYR A 344 -11.88 7.08 52.12
CA TYR A 344 -13.08 6.25 52.27
C TYR A 344 -13.45 5.64 50.91
N VAL A 345 -12.89 4.47 50.65
CA VAL A 345 -13.13 3.69 49.43
C VAL A 345 -14.53 3.08 49.42
N ASP A 346 -15.20 3.11 48.26
CA ASP A 346 -16.57 2.61 48.07
C ASP A 346 -16.64 1.08 48.16
N ALA A 347 -17.78 0.56 48.61
CA ALA A 347 -18.02 -0.87 48.72
C ALA A 347 -17.94 -1.56 47.34
N GLY A 348 -17.24 -2.68 47.25
CA GLY A 348 -17.11 -3.45 46.00
C GLY A 348 -16.16 -2.88 44.96
N MET A 349 -15.39 -1.84 45.30
CA MET A 349 -14.41 -1.20 44.41
C MET A 349 -13.34 -2.16 43.86
N LEU A 350 -12.93 -3.17 44.64
CA LEU A 350 -11.92 -4.17 44.23
C LEU A 350 -12.35 -5.02 43.03
N SER A 351 -13.62 -4.97 42.63
CA SER A 351 -14.11 -5.61 41.41
C SER A 351 -14.20 -4.65 40.20
N ASN A 352 -13.92 -3.36 40.40
CA ASN A 352 -14.10 -2.32 39.40
C ASN A 352 -12.76 -1.65 39.03
N GLN A 353 -12.13 -2.16 37.97
CA GLN A 353 -10.84 -1.67 37.46
C GLN A 353 -10.81 -0.16 37.19
N HIS A 354 -11.91 0.42 36.69
CA HIS A 354 -11.98 1.84 36.39
C HIS A 354 -11.96 2.70 37.65
N ILE A 355 -12.68 2.30 38.70
CA ILE A 355 -12.67 3.01 40.00
C ILE A 355 -11.32 2.80 40.71
N MET A 356 -10.74 1.58 40.63
CA MET A 356 -9.42 1.30 41.20
C MET A 356 -8.31 2.15 40.58
N LEU A 357 -8.38 2.40 39.26
CA LEU A 357 -7.47 3.35 38.61
C LEU A 357 -7.58 4.76 39.19
N ARG A 358 -8.79 5.24 39.48
CA ARG A 358 -9.00 6.57 40.08
C ARG A 358 -8.39 6.68 41.46
N TYR A 359 -8.62 5.68 42.30
CA TYR A 359 -8.01 5.64 43.63
C TYR A 359 -6.49 5.57 43.54
N HIS A 360 -5.93 4.74 42.67
CA HIS A 360 -4.48 4.62 42.49
C HIS A 360 -3.82 5.93 42.02
N GLU A 361 -4.39 6.61 41.00
CA GLU A 361 -3.85 7.89 40.53
C GLU A 361 -4.04 9.01 41.58
N THR A 362 -5.11 8.97 42.36
CA THR A 362 -5.31 9.90 43.50
C THR A 362 -4.26 9.67 44.59
N ILE A 363 -3.96 8.41 44.94
CA ILE A 363 -2.94 8.05 45.92
C ILE A 363 -1.56 8.52 45.45
N LYS A 364 -1.21 8.34 44.16
CA LYS A 364 0.04 8.85 43.60
C LYS A 364 0.18 10.36 43.78
N LEU A 365 -0.85 11.14 43.45
CA LEU A 365 -0.82 12.60 43.64
C LEU A 365 -0.59 12.98 45.10
N LEU A 366 -1.25 12.27 46.02
CA LEU A 366 -1.09 12.51 47.46
C LEU A 366 0.31 12.12 47.96
N GLN A 367 0.89 11.03 47.45
CA GLN A 367 2.26 10.62 47.74
C GLN A 367 3.28 11.60 47.17
N GLU A 368 3.07 12.11 45.94
CA GLU A 368 3.89 13.17 45.33
C GLU A 368 3.89 14.45 46.17
N TRP A 369 2.81 14.71 46.90
CA TRP A 369 2.70 15.84 47.83
C TRP A 369 3.10 15.48 49.27
N GLU A 370 3.65 14.28 49.45
CA GLU A 370 4.15 13.73 50.72
C GLU A 370 3.08 13.60 51.82
N CYS A 371 1.79 13.62 51.46
CA CYS A 371 0.69 13.49 52.42
C CYS A 371 0.71 12.12 53.13
N LYS A 372 0.22 12.07 54.38
CA LYS A 372 0.09 10.83 55.16
C LYS A 372 -1.25 10.15 54.86
N ILE A 373 -1.25 9.14 54.01
CA ILE A 373 -2.48 8.51 53.52
C ILE A 373 -2.81 7.25 54.35
N ARG A 374 -4.09 7.09 54.67
CA ARG A 374 -4.64 5.88 55.30
C ARG A 374 -5.90 5.46 54.56
N ILE A 375 -6.06 4.17 54.33
CA ILE A 375 -7.26 3.63 53.67
C ILE A 375 -8.24 3.18 54.75
N ALA A 376 -9.44 3.77 54.76
CA ALA A 376 -10.48 3.38 55.69
C ALA A 376 -11.10 2.03 55.26
N TRP A 377 -11.08 1.04 56.15
CA TRP A 377 -11.42 -0.34 55.85
C TRP A 377 -12.30 -0.97 56.94
N TRP A 378 -13.39 -1.62 56.52
CA TRP A 378 -14.29 -2.39 57.39
C TRP A 378 -14.73 -3.71 56.75
N GLY A 379 -13.97 -4.19 55.74
CA GLY A 379 -14.24 -5.45 55.04
C GLY A 379 -15.16 -5.33 53.83
N GLN A 380 -15.23 -4.17 53.19
CA GLN A 380 -16.16 -3.84 52.12
C GLN A 380 -15.77 -4.38 50.73
N PHE A 381 -15.64 -5.71 50.60
CA PHE A 381 -15.17 -6.38 49.38
C PHE A 381 -16.15 -6.35 48.21
N SER A 382 -17.45 -6.27 48.48
CA SER A 382 -18.54 -6.43 47.50
C SER A 382 -19.48 -5.23 47.50
N LYS A 383 -20.34 -5.12 46.47
CA LYS A 383 -21.34 -4.05 46.39
C LYS A 383 -22.49 -4.21 47.39
N ASP A 384 -22.61 -5.37 48.03
CA ASP A 384 -23.61 -5.63 49.06
C ASP A 384 -23.16 -5.13 50.44
N ASP A 385 -21.88 -4.77 50.57
CA ASP A 385 -21.34 -4.17 51.78
C ASP A 385 -21.75 -2.69 51.90
N LEU A 386 -21.76 -2.19 53.13
CA LEU A 386 -22.16 -0.81 53.42
C LEU A 386 -21.10 0.18 52.92
N ASP A 387 -21.56 1.20 52.20
CA ASP A 387 -20.78 2.42 51.95
C ASP A 387 -20.61 3.23 53.25
N ILE A 388 -19.63 4.16 53.26
CA ILE A 388 -19.27 4.93 54.45
C ILE A 388 -20.43 5.74 55.05
N ASP A 389 -21.28 6.35 54.22
CA ASP A 389 -22.43 7.12 54.69
C ASP A 389 -23.47 6.23 55.37
N ASP A 390 -23.80 5.09 54.77
CA ASP A 390 -24.75 4.13 55.34
C ASP A 390 -24.19 3.48 56.63
N LEU A 391 -22.89 3.18 56.66
CA LEU A 391 -22.20 2.64 57.84
C LEU A 391 -22.29 3.58 59.05
N ILE A 392 -22.07 4.88 58.84
CA ILE A 392 -22.12 5.89 59.90
C ILE A 392 -23.56 6.12 60.37
N LEU A 393 -24.52 6.17 59.45
CA LEU A 393 -25.93 6.36 59.78
C LEU A 393 -26.49 5.18 60.60
N GLN A 394 -25.97 3.97 60.41
CA GLN A 394 -26.29 2.80 61.23
C GLN A 394 -25.56 2.77 62.59
N GLY A 395 -24.78 3.80 62.93
CA GLY A 395 -24.03 3.86 64.20
C GLY A 395 -22.81 2.94 64.25
N LYS A 396 -22.41 2.34 63.13
CA LYS A 396 -21.30 1.37 63.04
C LYS A 396 -19.93 2.01 62.80
N ARG A 397 -19.79 3.32 63.04
CA ARG A 397 -18.52 4.06 62.82
C ARG A 397 -17.29 3.42 63.50
N HIS A 398 -17.49 2.69 64.61
CA HIS A 398 -16.43 2.04 65.36
C HIS A 398 -15.80 0.83 64.64
N SER A 399 -16.41 0.34 63.55
CA SER A 399 -15.85 -0.73 62.72
C SER A 399 -14.83 -0.24 61.70
N ILE A 400 -14.68 1.09 61.54
CA ILE A 400 -13.70 1.65 60.60
C ILE A 400 -12.30 1.45 61.18
N THR A 401 -11.51 0.62 60.50
CA THR A 401 -10.08 0.48 60.71
C THR A 401 -9.31 1.20 59.62
N TYR A 402 -7.99 1.36 59.79
CA TYR A 402 -7.14 1.98 58.79
C TYR A 402 -6.02 1.03 58.41
N ILE A 403 -5.93 0.74 57.11
CA ILE A 403 -4.85 -0.06 56.54
C ILE A 403 -3.92 0.83 55.71
N SER A 404 -2.66 0.41 55.62
CA SER A 404 -1.67 1.04 54.74
C SER A 404 -1.99 0.81 53.27
N ILE A 405 -1.37 1.61 52.40
CA ILE A 405 -1.47 1.43 50.95
C ILE A 405 -0.96 0.03 50.56
N ASP A 406 0.16 -0.42 51.13
CA ASP A 406 0.74 -1.73 50.83
C ASP A 406 -0.19 -2.89 51.25
N GLU A 407 -0.83 -2.77 52.42
CA GLU A 407 -1.82 -3.75 52.87
C GLU A 407 -3.06 -3.74 51.98
N TRP A 408 -3.50 -2.58 51.53
CA TRP A 408 -4.61 -2.46 50.59
C TRP A 408 -4.26 -3.02 49.21
N MET A 409 -3.03 -2.80 48.72
CA MET A 409 -2.52 -3.36 47.46
C MET A 409 -2.46 -4.88 47.47
N LYS A 410 -2.19 -5.51 48.62
CA LYS A 410 -2.25 -6.97 48.77
C LYS A 410 -3.65 -7.56 48.59
N LEU A 411 -4.69 -6.73 48.67
CA LEU A 411 -6.08 -7.15 48.43
C LEU A 411 -6.46 -7.09 46.94
N TRP A 412 -5.59 -6.58 46.07
CA TRP A 412 -5.86 -6.45 44.65
C TRP A 412 -5.77 -7.81 43.96
N SER A 413 -6.66 -8.08 43.02
CA SER A 413 -6.50 -9.23 42.12
C SER A 413 -5.30 -9.03 41.21
N ASP A 414 -4.74 -10.14 40.70
CA ASP A 414 -3.62 -10.09 39.74
C ASP A 414 -3.95 -9.22 38.51
N ASP A 415 -5.20 -9.24 38.04
CA ASP A 415 -5.67 -8.41 36.94
C ASP A 415 -5.56 -6.91 37.24
N ILE A 416 -5.93 -6.49 38.46
CA ILE A 416 -5.87 -5.08 38.89
C ILE A 416 -4.41 -4.68 39.12
N SER A 417 -3.62 -5.54 39.77
CA SER A 417 -2.19 -5.32 39.99
C SER A 417 -1.44 -5.16 38.67
N ASN A 418 -1.71 -6.03 37.70
CA ASN A 418 -1.12 -5.95 36.37
C ASN A 418 -1.55 -4.69 35.61
N TYR A 419 -2.83 -4.32 35.72
CA TYR A 419 -3.37 -3.12 35.08
C TYR A 419 -2.79 -1.81 35.63
N LEU A 420 -2.54 -1.73 36.94
CA LEU A 420 -2.17 -0.49 37.63
C LEU A 420 -0.67 -0.31 37.84
N LEU A 421 0.09 -1.39 38.07
CA LEU A 421 1.50 -1.31 38.48
C LEU A 421 2.49 -1.37 37.31
N TYR A 422 2.09 -1.87 36.14
CA TYR A 422 2.96 -1.97 34.95
C TYR A 422 2.94 -0.73 34.02
N LYS A 423 2.75 0.47 34.59
CA LYS A 423 2.91 1.75 33.89
C LYS A 423 3.92 2.68 34.59
N SER A 424 5.21 2.46 34.36
CA SER A 424 6.23 3.53 34.34
C SER A 424 6.38 3.97 32.87
N VAL A 425 6.26 5.25 32.49
CA VAL A 425 7.25 6.34 32.63
C VAL A 425 6.56 7.71 32.76
N GLN A 426 6.98 8.51 33.74
CA GLN A 426 6.90 9.98 33.66
C GLN A 426 8.25 10.55 33.22
N PHE A 427 8.21 11.47 32.25
CA PHE A 427 9.31 12.36 31.86
C PHE A 427 8.98 13.75 32.42
N ASN A 428 9.88 14.33 33.21
CA ASN A 428 9.81 15.72 33.66
C ASN A 428 10.58 16.60 32.65
N THR A 429 9.92 17.59 32.05
CA THR A 429 10.55 18.54 31.13
C THR A 429 10.17 19.96 31.53
N SER A 430 10.82 20.43 32.59
CA SER A 430 10.51 21.69 33.26
C SER A 430 10.67 22.98 32.43
N ASP A 431 10.90 22.93 31.11
CA ASP A 431 10.73 24.12 30.25
C ASP A 431 10.33 23.80 28.79
N TRP A 432 9.74 22.63 28.54
CA TRP A 432 9.23 22.26 27.22
C TRP A 432 8.17 21.15 27.35
N SER A 433 6.91 21.34 26.91
CA SER A 433 5.88 20.29 27.02
C SER A 433 5.72 19.51 25.72
N ALA A 434 6.28 18.30 25.70
CA ALA A 434 5.95 17.33 24.66
C ALA A 434 4.44 17.16 24.61
N PRO A 435 3.88 16.97 23.40
CA PRO A 435 2.55 16.40 23.32
C PRO A 435 2.56 15.03 24.00
N VAL A 436 1.60 14.74 24.85
CA VAL A 436 1.32 13.45 25.49
C VAL A 436 0.00 12.92 24.95
N GLN A 437 -0.44 11.73 25.38
CA GLN A 437 -1.75 11.19 25.04
C GLN A 437 -2.82 11.71 26.02
N HIS A 438 -3.99 12.11 25.50
CA HIS A 438 -5.12 12.47 26.36
C HIS A 438 -5.71 11.22 27.05
N PRO A 439 -6.03 11.26 28.36
CA PRO A 439 -6.46 10.06 29.10
C PRO A 439 -7.72 9.36 28.56
N TYR A 440 -8.65 10.12 27.96
CA TYR A 440 -9.96 9.60 27.49
C TYR A 440 -10.21 9.81 26.00
N ARG A 441 -9.23 10.35 25.29
CA ARG A 441 -9.38 10.69 23.87
C ARG A 441 -8.12 10.26 23.16
N SER A 442 -8.30 9.80 21.94
CA SER A 442 -7.16 9.46 21.10
C SER A 442 -6.62 10.74 20.46
N GLU A 443 -6.09 11.63 21.29
CA GLU A 443 -5.54 12.93 20.92
C GLU A 443 -4.14 13.06 21.49
N LEU A 444 -3.20 13.57 20.69
CA LEU A 444 -1.93 14.09 21.17
C LEU A 444 -2.06 15.58 21.42
N GLY A 445 -1.41 16.06 22.46
CA GLY A 445 -1.53 17.45 22.88
C GLY A 445 -0.74 17.67 24.15
N TYR A 446 -0.63 18.90 24.59
CA TYR A 446 0.00 19.14 25.88
C TYR A 446 -1.01 19.72 26.84
N TRP A 447 -0.76 19.47 28.11
CA TRP A 447 -1.37 20.24 29.16
C TRP A 447 -0.68 21.61 29.16
N LYS A 448 -1.46 22.68 29.00
CA LYS A 448 -0.98 24.05 29.18
C LYS A 448 -1.66 24.66 30.37
N LYS A 449 -0.87 25.28 31.25
CA LYS A 449 -1.39 26.15 32.29
C LYS A 449 -1.89 27.43 31.60
N VAL A 450 -3.18 27.49 31.33
CA VAL A 450 -3.87 28.70 30.85
C VAL A 450 -4.60 29.26 32.06
N ASN A 451 -4.28 30.50 32.44
CA ASN A 451 -4.92 31.20 33.56
C ASN A 451 -4.99 30.34 34.85
N THR A 452 -3.84 29.88 35.34
CA THR A 452 -3.67 28.96 36.50
C THR A 452 -4.03 27.49 36.32
N GLU A 453 -4.55 27.08 35.17
CA GLU A 453 -5.29 25.83 35.09
C GLU A 453 -4.92 24.97 33.89
N TRP A 454 -4.86 23.65 34.08
CA TRP A 454 -4.30 22.77 33.07
C TRP A 454 -5.38 22.45 32.05
N LYS A 455 -5.29 23.09 30.89
CA LYS A 455 -6.14 22.75 29.74
C LYS A 455 -5.39 21.82 28.83
N TRP A 456 -6.08 20.77 28.40
CA TRP A 456 -5.61 19.97 27.28
C TRP A 456 -5.68 20.81 26.02
N ILE A 457 -4.52 21.05 25.42
CA ILE A 457 -4.43 21.69 24.11
C ILE A 457 -4.16 20.58 23.10
N PRO A 458 -5.20 20.08 22.39
CA PRO A 458 -5.00 19.05 21.39
C PRO A 458 -4.15 19.63 20.26
N LYS A 459 -3.04 18.95 20.01
CA LYS A 459 -2.17 19.18 18.87
C LYS A 459 -2.45 18.21 17.74
N ALA A 460 -3.05 17.06 18.00
CA ALA A 460 -3.47 16.13 16.98
C ALA A 460 -4.80 15.47 17.32
N GLY A 461 -5.62 15.20 16.30
CA GLY A 461 -6.87 14.44 16.39
C GLY A 461 -6.65 12.92 16.36
N PHE A 462 -5.47 12.47 16.78
CA PHE A 462 -5.07 11.09 16.87
C PHE A 462 -4.05 10.92 17.99
N SER A 463 -3.91 9.71 18.49
CA SER A 463 -2.83 9.26 19.36
C SER A 463 -2.21 7.99 18.81
N PHE A 464 -0.97 7.72 19.23
CA PHE A 464 -0.32 6.47 18.94
C PHE A 464 0.54 6.01 20.11
N ILE A 465 0.75 4.71 20.17
CA ILE A 465 1.78 4.08 21.01
C ILE A 465 2.72 3.29 20.09
N VAL A 466 3.98 3.18 20.48
CA VAL A 466 4.93 2.30 19.77
C VAL A 466 4.58 0.86 20.11
N GLU A 467 4.19 0.06 19.14
CA GLU A 467 4.02 -1.38 19.28
C GLU A 467 5.35 -2.11 19.16
N ARG A 468 6.18 -1.72 18.18
CA ARG A 468 7.48 -2.35 17.89
C ARG A 468 8.49 -1.31 17.42
N GLU A 469 9.72 -1.51 17.82
CA GLU A 469 10.87 -0.81 17.25
C GLU A 469 11.37 -1.56 16.02
N LEU A 470 11.57 -0.86 14.90
CA LEU A 470 12.04 -1.47 13.65
C LEU A 470 13.48 -1.05 13.35
N VAL A 471 14.30 -2.04 13.05
CA VAL A 471 15.67 -1.90 12.55
C VAL A 471 15.63 -2.18 11.06
N GLY A 472 16.19 -1.25 10.28
CA GLY A 472 16.32 -1.42 8.84
C GLY A 472 17.46 -2.37 8.49
N THR A 473 17.37 -2.96 7.32
CA THR A 473 18.35 -3.89 6.76
C THR A 473 18.79 -3.39 5.37
N ASN A 474 20.02 -3.72 4.96
CA ASN A 474 20.61 -3.32 3.68
C ASN A 474 20.53 -1.80 3.41
N ASP A 475 21.11 -1.00 4.31
CA ASP A 475 21.18 0.47 4.25
C ASP A 475 19.83 1.22 4.26
N ASN A 476 18.71 0.50 4.39
CA ASN A 476 17.41 1.14 4.62
C ASN A 476 17.30 1.62 6.06
N TYR A 477 16.64 2.76 6.24
CA TYR A 477 16.27 3.23 7.56
C TYR A 477 15.21 2.29 8.17
N GLY A 478 15.30 2.08 9.49
CA GLY A 478 14.29 1.34 10.24
C GLY A 478 12.99 2.14 10.39
N GLY A 479 12.39 2.10 11.56
CA GLY A 479 11.12 2.78 11.79
C GLY A 479 10.45 2.33 13.07
N LEU A 480 9.15 2.50 13.14
CA LEU A 480 8.32 2.04 14.24
C LEU A 480 7.04 1.42 13.72
N VAL A 481 6.56 0.37 14.38
CA VAL A 481 5.16 -0.03 14.27
C VAL A 481 4.39 0.72 15.33
N LEU A 482 3.34 1.41 14.92
CA LEU A 482 2.49 2.21 15.80
C LEU A 482 1.10 1.59 15.87
N GLN A 483 0.54 1.51 17.08
CA GLN A 483 -0.90 1.37 17.26
C GLN A 483 -1.51 2.77 17.32
N VAL A 484 -2.29 3.11 16.30
CA VAL A 484 -2.80 4.45 16.04
C VAL A 484 -4.31 4.45 16.21
N LYS A 485 -4.83 5.48 16.87
CA LYS A 485 -6.26 5.68 17.02
C LYS A 485 -6.60 7.15 16.82
N ARG A 486 -7.65 7.46 16.07
CA ARG A 486 -8.14 8.84 15.92
C ARG A 486 -9.18 9.16 16.97
N THR A 487 -9.35 10.43 17.29
CA THR A 487 -10.33 10.92 18.28
C THR A 487 -11.74 10.37 18.03
N TYR A 488 -12.15 10.30 16.77
CA TYR A 488 -13.51 9.95 16.36
C TYR A 488 -13.67 8.47 16.00
N ASP A 489 -12.60 7.69 16.10
CA ASP A 489 -12.69 6.26 15.89
C ASP A 489 -13.39 5.61 17.11
N PRO A 490 -14.25 4.60 16.90
CA PRO A 490 -14.87 3.83 17.97
C PRO A 490 -13.87 3.34 19.02
N PRO A 491 -14.29 3.13 20.28
CA PRO A 491 -13.39 2.73 21.37
C PRO A 491 -12.51 1.50 21.07
N LEU A 492 -13.06 0.53 20.34
CA LEU A 492 -12.39 -0.72 19.97
C LEU A 492 -11.60 -0.64 18.66
N GLU A 493 -11.73 0.45 17.91
CA GLU A 493 -11.08 0.57 16.60
C GLU A 493 -9.68 1.17 16.77
N GLN A 494 -8.66 0.39 16.46
CA GLN A 494 -7.25 0.79 16.42
C GLN A 494 -6.64 0.34 15.10
N HIS A 495 -5.63 1.07 14.65
CA HIS A 495 -4.97 0.85 13.38
C HIS A 495 -3.50 0.60 13.62
N ARG A 496 -3.03 -0.57 13.21
CA ARG A 496 -1.60 -0.88 13.17
C ARG A 496 -0.97 -0.20 11.96
N VAL A 497 0.08 0.58 12.16
CA VAL A 497 0.74 1.34 11.09
C VAL A 497 2.25 1.19 11.17
N VAL A 498 2.88 0.75 10.08
CA VAL A 498 4.33 0.75 9.92
C VAL A 498 4.78 2.14 9.44
N VAL A 499 5.54 2.85 10.26
CA VAL A 499 6.06 4.19 9.95
C VAL A 499 7.58 4.12 9.77
N PRO A 500 8.11 4.40 8.56
CA PRO A 500 9.54 4.32 8.29
C PRO A 500 10.25 5.57 8.86
N ALA A 501 11.55 5.45 9.14
CA ALA A 501 12.28 6.49 9.88
C ALA A 501 12.27 7.85 9.18
N GLU A 502 12.27 7.87 7.85
CA GLU A 502 12.27 9.11 7.07
C GLU A 502 10.96 9.87 7.20
N ALA A 503 9.84 9.17 7.48
CA ALA A 503 8.56 9.80 7.74
C ALA A 503 8.56 10.58 9.05
N PHE A 504 9.50 10.33 9.97
CA PHE A 504 9.64 11.13 11.19
C PHE A 504 10.25 12.51 10.93
N ASN A 505 10.97 12.72 9.81
CA ASN A 505 11.66 13.99 9.53
C ASN A 505 10.70 15.17 9.35
N LYS A 506 9.50 14.91 8.85
CA LYS A 506 8.46 15.93 8.68
C LYS A 506 7.13 15.41 9.20
N VAL A 507 6.46 16.25 9.97
CA VAL A 507 5.14 15.95 10.53
C VAL A 507 4.12 15.62 9.43
N THR A 508 4.21 16.29 8.28
CA THR A 508 3.37 16.02 7.12
C THR A 508 3.59 14.62 6.56
N ASP A 509 4.85 14.17 6.48
CA ASP A 509 5.19 12.84 5.95
C ASP A 509 4.71 11.74 6.91
N PHE A 510 4.89 11.95 8.21
CA PHE A 510 4.32 11.11 9.27
C PHE A 510 2.80 10.97 9.12
N VAL A 511 2.08 12.10 9.03
CA VAL A 511 0.62 12.10 8.89
C VAL A 511 0.15 11.47 7.58
N ASN A 512 0.86 11.72 6.49
CA ASN A 512 0.57 11.10 5.19
C ASN A 512 0.75 9.59 5.26
N CYS A 513 1.78 9.12 5.98
CA CYS A 513 1.98 7.70 6.24
C CYS A 513 0.80 7.10 7.01
N LEU A 514 0.37 7.72 8.11
CA LEU A 514 -0.81 7.28 8.86
C LEU A 514 -2.08 7.25 7.99
N SER A 515 -2.32 8.31 7.22
CA SER A 515 -3.50 8.42 6.36
C SER A 515 -3.54 7.33 5.29
N ARG A 516 -2.39 7.03 4.68
CA ARG A 516 -2.26 5.97 3.66
C ARG A 516 -2.47 4.58 4.25
N ALA A 517 -1.81 4.28 5.37
CA ALA A 517 -1.87 2.96 6.00
C ALA A 517 -3.27 2.64 6.54
N THR A 518 -3.93 3.63 7.15
CA THR A 518 -5.26 3.43 7.75
C THR A 518 -6.42 3.55 6.73
N GLY A 519 -6.14 3.95 5.48
CA GLY A 519 -7.15 4.26 4.47
C GLY A 519 -8.06 5.43 4.83
N LYS A 520 -7.71 6.19 5.87
CA LYS A 520 -8.55 7.22 6.47
C LYS A 520 -8.09 8.61 6.08
N VAL A 521 -9.05 9.40 5.60
CA VAL A 521 -8.85 10.82 5.31
C VAL A 521 -8.97 11.61 6.62
N TYR A 522 -8.20 12.68 6.78
CA TYR A 522 -8.25 13.65 7.89
C TYR A 522 -7.62 13.20 9.22
N PHE A 523 -6.29 13.21 9.27
CA PHE A 523 -5.52 13.27 10.52
C PHE A 523 -5.24 14.73 10.87
N VAL A 524 -6.08 15.32 11.72
CA VAL A 524 -5.86 16.71 12.19
C VAL A 524 -4.54 16.75 12.94
N ASN A 525 -3.62 17.62 12.51
CA ASN A 525 -2.32 17.74 13.14
C ASN A 525 -1.81 19.19 13.17
N LYS A 526 -1.33 19.60 14.34
CA LYS A 526 -0.70 20.87 14.71
C LYS A 526 0.61 20.63 15.49
N LEU A 527 1.08 19.39 15.54
CA LEU A 527 2.39 19.01 16.09
C LEU A 527 3.50 19.68 15.27
N LYS A 528 4.51 20.19 15.94
CA LYS A 528 5.80 20.54 15.33
C LYS A 528 6.68 19.28 15.22
N VAL A 529 7.71 19.32 14.37
CA VAL A 529 8.64 18.18 14.20
C VAL A 529 9.28 17.79 15.53
N ASP A 530 9.79 18.76 16.30
CA ASP A 530 10.40 18.49 17.61
C ASP A 530 9.40 17.93 18.64
N GLU A 531 8.12 18.35 18.55
CA GLU A 531 7.03 17.84 19.38
C GLU A 531 6.73 16.38 19.05
N LEU A 532 6.70 16.03 17.75
CA LEU A 532 6.54 14.66 17.29
C LEU A 532 7.73 13.78 17.72
N HIS A 533 8.97 14.20 17.47
CA HIS A 533 10.18 13.43 17.82
C HIS A 533 10.26 13.11 19.30
N LYS A 534 9.97 14.10 20.15
CA LYS A 534 10.07 13.89 21.59
C LYS A 534 8.94 13.02 22.15
N TYR A 535 7.74 13.05 21.54
CA TYR A 535 6.72 12.05 21.87
C TYR A 535 7.09 10.64 21.36
N LEU A 536 7.65 10.52 20.16
CA LEU A 536 8.17 9.24 19.65
C LEU A 536 9.26 8.67 20.57
N HIS A 537 10.19 9.51 21.06
CA HIS A 537 11.19 9.09 22.04
C HIS A 537 10.57 8.60 23.34
N LYS A 538 9.56 9.30 23.87
CA LYS A 538 8.84 8.88 25.06
C LYS A 538 8.17 7.51 24.86
N GLU A 539 7.42 7.35 23.79
CA GLU A 539 6.70 6.10 23.50
C GLU A 539 7.67 4.93 23.21
N LEU A 540 8.80 5.21 22.57
CA LEU A 540 9.86 4.23 22.34
C LEU A 540 10.54 3.81 23.66
N SER A 541 10.79 4.76 24.58
CA SER A 541 11.29 4.44 25.93
C SER A 541 10.30 3.56 26.69
N ALA A 542 9.02 3.93 26.68
CA ALA A 542 7.95 3.16 27.30
C ALA A 542 7.81 1.76 26.68
N TYR A 543 8.10 1.60 25.38
CA TYR A 543 8.16 0.29 24.73
C TYR A 543 9.31 -0.57 25.24
N ARG A 544 10.52 0.01 25.34
CA ARG A 544 11.70 -0.71 25.84
C ARG A 544 11.57 -1.09 27.32
N GLU A 545 10.99 -0.22 28.14
CA GLU A 545 10.82 -0.48 29.58
C GLU A 545 9.87 -1.62 29.90
N ARG A 546 8.82 -1.82 29.09
CA ARG A 546 7.93 -2.99 29.21
C ARG A 546 8.49 -4.24 28.51
N GLY A 547 9.81 -4.29 28.27
CA GLY A 547 10.50 -5.45 27.70
C GLY A 547 10.50 -5.51 26.17
N GLY A 548 10.20 -4.41 25.48
CA GLY A 548 10.18 -4.33 24.02
C GLY A 548 11.55 -4.62 23.39
N LYS A 549 11.55 -5.37 22.29
CA LYS A 549 12.75 -5.78 21.53
C LYS A 549 12.73 -5.17 20.11
N PRO A 550 13.89 -4.97 19.47
CA PRO A 550 13.94 -4.56 18.07
C PRO A 550 13.46 -5.69 17.15
N TYR A 551 12.72 -5.32 16.11
CA TYR A 551 12.29 -6.18 15.01
C TYR A 551 12.94 -5.73 13.70
N LYS A 552 13.18 -6.63 12.77
CA LYS A 552 13.69 -6.31 11.44
C LYS A 552 12.54 -5.91 10.53
N LEU A 553 12.68 -4.81 9.81
CA LEU A 553 11.73 -4.44 8.75
C LEU A 553 12.04 -5.25 7.49
N SER A 554 11.06 -5.96 6.94
CA SER A 554 11.26 -6.83 5.77
C SER A 554 11.85 -6.05 4.60
N GLU A 555 12.88 -6.61 3.97
CA GLU A 555 13.56 -6.05 2.80
C GLU A 555 12.71 -6.16 1.54
N ARG A 556 11.82 -7.17 1.55
CA ARG A 556 11.12 -7.70 0.39
C ARG A 556 9.88 -8.48 0.82
N LEU A 557 9.00 -8.75 -0.13
CA LEU A 557 7.88 -9.66 0.02
C LEU A 557 8.35 -11.09 -0.27
N GLY A 558 8.03 -12.04 0.61
CA GLY A 558 8.51 -13.42 0.51
C GLY A 558 9.76 -13.67 1.35
N ARG A 559 10.76 -14.35 0.80
CA ARG A 559 11.96 -14.80 1.52
C ARG A 559 12.89 -13.65 1.87
N GLN A 560 13.31 -13.59 3.13
CA GLN A 560 14.28 -12.64 3.66
C GLN A 560 15.71 -13.23 3.67
N SER A 561 16.68 -12.39 4.02
CA SER A 561 18.11 -12.72 4.04
C SER A 561 18.46 -13.88 5.00
N ASP A 562 17.73 -14.04 6.10
CA ASP A 562 17.93 -15.16 7.05
C ASP A 562 17.11 -16.42 6.69
N GLY A 563 16.40 -16.41 5.56
CA GLY A 563 15.60 -17.52 5.07
C GLY A 563 14.17 -17.56 5.58
N THR A 564 13.77 -16.64 6.47
CA THR A 564 12.37 -16.48 6.89
C THR A 564 11.51 -15.95 5.75
N TRP A 565 10.27 -16.40 5.65
CA TRP A 565 9.29 -15.92 4.67
C TRP A 565 8.28 -15.00 5.33
N VAL A 566 8.15 -13.78 4.78
CA VAL A 566 7.28 -12.73 5.30
C VAL A 566 6.24 -12.37 4.25
N PHE A 567 4.98 -12.66 4.54
CA PHE A 567 3.82 -12.32 3.71
C PHE A 567 2.87 -11.38 4.46
N HIS A 568 1.80 -10.95 3.79
CA HIS A 568 0.80 -10.04 4.37
C HIS A 568 -0.05 -10.70 5.45
N ASP A 569 -0.37 -11.98 5.25
CA ASP A 569 -1.29 -12.77 6.07
C ASP A 569 -0.60 -13.83 6.94
N CYS A 570 0.66 -14.18 6.68
CA CYS A 570 1.40 -15.15 7.48
C CYS A 570 2.92 -15.00 7.40
N GLN A 571 3.63 -15.70 8.29
CA GLN A 571 5.07 -15.90 8.22
C GLN A 571 5.43 -17.38 8.31
N ILE A 572 6.47 -17.77 7.59
CA ILE A 572 6.94 -19.16 7.54
C ILE A 572 8.43 -19.17 7.85
N SER A 573 8.86 -20.03 8.76
CA SER A 573 10.27 -20.24 9.08
C SER A 573 11.03 -20.83 7.89
N LYS A 574 12.37 -20.78 7.94
CA LYS A 574 13.23 -21.45 6.95
C LYS A 574 13.00 -22.96 6.84
N ASP A 575 12.42 -23.57 7.88
CA ASP A 575 12.11 -25.00 7.97
C ASP A 575 10.65 -25.29 7.60
N GLY A 576 9.92 -24.29 7.07
CA GLY A 576 8.53 -24.47 6.63
C GLY A 576 7.50 -24.56 7.75
N ALA A 577 7.80 -24.04 8.95
CA ALA A 577 6.82 -23.93 10.03
C ALA A 577 6.11 -22.57 9.96
N ILE A 578 4.79 -22.54 10.12
CA ILE A 578 4.05 -21.27 10.26
C ILE A 578 4.41 -20.69 11.63
N ILE A 579 4.91 -19.46 11.65
CA ILE A 579 5.39 -18.78 12.85
C ILE A 579 4.74 -17.41 13.00
N THR A 580 4.71 -16.88 14.22
CA THR A 580 4.19 -15.54 14.50
C THR A 580 5.23 -14.46 14.16
N GLU A 581 4.77 -13.21 14.13
CA GLU A 581 5.65 -12.06 14.00
C GLU A 581 6.62 -11.91 15.18
N GLU A 582 6.22 -12.30 16.41
CA GLU A 582 7.14 -12.34 17.55
C GLU A 582 8.25 -13.38 17.38
N GLU A 583 7.92 -14.58 16.88
CA GLU A 583 8.87 -15.67 16.69
C GLU A 583 9.86 -15.39 15.57
N SER A 584 9.39 -14.79 14.46
CA SER A 584 10.24 -14.46 13.32
C SER A 584 11.15 -13.27 13.59
N GLY A 585 10.72 -12.33 14.42
CA GLY A 585 11.37 -11.04 14.60
C GLY A 585 11.30 -10.13 13.36
N TRP A 586 10.49 -10.46 12.35
CA TRP A 586 10.34 -9.69 11.11
C TRP A 586 8.96 -9.03 11.02
N VAL A 587 8.92 -7.78 10.58
CA VAL A 587 7.68 -7.04 10.29
C VAL A 587 7.60 -6.75 8.80
N LEU A 588 6.45 -7.00 8.18
CA LEU A 588 6.23 -6.68 6.77
C LEU A 588 6.28 -5.17 6.52
N ASN A 589 7.08 -4.77 5.54
CA ASN A 589 7.13 -3.42 5.01
C ASN A 589 6.07 -3.21 3.93
N GLU A 590 4.85 -2.84 4.34
CA GLU A 590 3.72 -2.65 3.42
C GLU A 590 3.96 -1.57 2.36
N ARG A 591 4.91 -0.65 2.59
CA ARG A 591 5.28 0.39 1.62
C ARG A 591 5.85 -0.20 0.34
N LEU A 592 6.62 -1.29 0.43
CA LEU A 592 7.20 -1.98 -0.73
C LEU A 592 6.11 -2.41 -1.72
N ILE A 593 4.96 -2.81 -1.18
CA ILE A 593 3.81 -3.29 -1.94
C ILE A 593 3.03 -2.10 -2.54
N ALA A 594 2.81 -1.06 -1.74
CA ALA A 594 1.93 0.06 -2.10
C ALA A 594 2.54 1.00 -3.16
N SER A 595 3.86 1.25 -3.15
CA SER A 595 4.50 2.15 -4.12
C SER A 595 4.51 1.58 -5.53
N GLU A 596 4.80 0.29 -5.65
CA GLU A 596 5.01 -0.38 -6.94
C GLU A 596 3.76 -1.14 -7.45
N LYS A 597 2.64 -1.07 -6.71
CA LYS A 597 1.39 -1.83 -6.99
C LYS A 597 1.67 -3.31 -7.23
N ILE A 598 2.61 -3.88 -6.47
CA ILE A 598 3.00 -5.28 -6.58
C ILE A 598 1.81 -6.15 -6.13
N PRO A 599 1.45 -7.19 -6.89
CA PRO A 599 0.40 -8.12 -6.49
C PRO A 599 0.77 -8.78 -5.16
N VAL A 600 -0.17 -8.80 -4.21
CA VAL A 600 0.03 -9.41 -2.89
C VAL A 600 -0.33 -10.89 -2.97
N PRO A 601 0.62 -11.82 -2.70
CA PRO A 601 0.30 -13.22 -2.59
C PRO A 601 -0.58 -13.46 -1.36
N LYS A 602 -1.55 -14.35 -1.49
CA LYS A 602 -2.43 -14.79 -0.40
C LYS A 602 -2.12 -16.24 -0.10
N ILE A 603 -1.54 -16.48 1.07
CA ILE A 603 -1.15 -17.82 1.47
C ILE A 603 -2.33 -18.46 2.17
N ASN A 604 -2.76 -19.62 1.67
CA ASN A 604 -3.78 -20.41 2.36
C ASN A 604 -3.13 -21.08 3.59
N THR A 605 -3.33 -20.52 4.77
CA THR A 605 -2.76 -21.03 6.03
C THR A 605 -3.50 -22.24 6.59
N GLN A 606 -4.67 -22.57 6.05
CA GLN A 606 -5.41 -23.75 6.45
C GLN A 606 -4.81 -24.99 5.77
N PRO A 607 -4.42 -26.03 6.54
CA PRO A 607 -3.89 -27.26 5.95
C PRO A 607 -4.94 -27.93 5.08
N GLU A 608 -4.62 -28.13 3.80
CA GLU A 608 -5.47 -28.85 2.86
C GLU A 608 -4.88 -30.25 2.62
N PRO A 609 -5.58 -31.33 3.00
CA PRO A 609 -5.06 -32.68 2.84
C PRO A 609 -4.88 -33.02 1.37
N ASN A 610 -3.73 -33.63 1.05
CA ASN A 610 -3.39 -34.10 -0.30
C ASN A 610 -3.50 -33.01 -1.37
N VAL A 611 -3.26 -31.75 -1.03
CA VAL A 611 -3.41 -30.62 -1.95
C VAL A 611 -2.47 -30.72 -3.16
N LEU A 612 -1.22 -31.14 -2.95
CA LEU A 612 -0.24 -31.30 -4.02
C LEU A 612 -0.59 -32.49 -4.95
N PRO A 613 -0.92 -33.69 -4.45
CA PRO A 613 -1.47 -34.77 -5.28
C PRO A 613 -2.68 -34.33 -6.12
N ARG A 614 -3.65 -33.62 -5.52
CA ARG A 614 -4.85 -33.14 -6.21
C ARG A 614 -4.53 -32.10 -7.28
N LEU A 615 -3.60 -31.17 -7.01
CA LEU A 615 -3.15 -30.19 -7.98
C LEU A 615 -2.48 -30.88 -9.18
N VAL A 616 -1.55 -31.80 -8.93
CA VAL A 616 -0.81 -32.50 -9.99
C VAL A 616 -1.75 -33.37 -10.84
N ASN A 617 -2.73 -34.05 -10.23
CA ASN A 617 -3.77 -34.75 -10.98
C ASN A 617 -4.63 -33.80 -11.83
N SER A 618 -5.02 -32.66 -11.28
CA SER A 618 -5.78 -31.63 -12.03
C SER A 618 -4.97 -31.07 -13.20
N MET A 619 -3.66 -30.88 -13.02
CA MET A 619 -2.74 -30.49 -14.09
C MET A 619 -2.69 -31.57 -15.17
N ARG A 620 -2.54 -32.85 -14.80
CA ARG A 620 -2.49 -33.97 -15.75
C ARG A 620 -3.79 -34.07 -16.56
N ASN A 621 -4.93 -33.92 -15.90
CA ASN A 621 -6.26 -33.95 -16.53
C ASN A 621 -6.48 -32.77 -17.49
N PHE A 622 -5.98 -31.58 -17.16
CA PHE A 622 -6.15 -30.38 -17.97
C PHE A 622 -5.15 -30.30 -19.12
N PHE A 623 -3.85 -30.46 -18.87
CA PHE A 623 -2.83 -30.27 -19.89
C PHE A 623 -2.65 -31.49 -20.82
N GLY A 624 -3.16 -32.65 -20.45
CA GLY A 624 -3.03 -33.88 -21.23
C GLY A 624 -1.59 -34.41 -21.28
N ALA A 625 -1.36 -35.45 -22.08
CA ALA A 625 -0.07 -36.13 -22.15
C ALA A 625 1.08 -35.22 -22.62
N GLU A 626 0.82 -34.35 -23.61
CA GLU A 626 1.83 -33.50 -24.23
C GLU A 626 2.14 -32.23 -23.43
N GLY A 627 1.16 -31.67 -22.71
CA GLY A 627 1.34 -30.42 -21.96
C GLY A 627 1.64 -30.61 -20.47
N PHE A 628 1.43 -31.81 -19.91
CA PHE A 628 1.52 -32.03 -18.47
C PHE A 628 2.95 -31.89 -17.93
N MET A 629 3.93 -32.54 -18.56
CA MET A 629 5.32 -32.48 -18.10
C MET A 629 5.92 -31.06 -18.21
N PRO A 630 5.72 -30.31 -19.32
CA PRO A 630 6.03 -28.88 -19.35
C PRO A 630 5.40 -28.09 -18.19
N ALA A 631 4.13 -28.35 -17.87
CA ALA A 631 3.45 -27.67 -16.76
C ALA A 631 4.01 -28.06 -15.38
N LEU A 632 4.34 -29.33 -15.16
CA LEU A 632 4.98 -29.82 -13.94
C LEU A 632 6.36 -29.19 -13.74
N PHE A 633 7.18 -29.12 -14.79
CA PHE A 633 8.48 -28.48 -14.76
C PHE A 633 8.36 -26.97 -14.53
N THR A 634 7.31 -26.34 -15.06
CA THR A 634 7.00 -24.93 -14.76
C THR A 634 6.71 -24.73 -13.26
N ALA A 635 5.96 -25.64 -12.63
CA ALA A 635 5.75 -25.62 -11.18
C ALA A 635 7.05 -25.85 -10.40
N ALA A 636 7.85 -26.85 -10.80
CA ALA A 636 9.14 -27.16 -10.19
C ALA A 636 10.13 -25.99 -10.27
N PHE A 637 10.14 -25.25 -11.38
CA PHE A 637 10.94 -24.03 -11.54
C PHE A 637 10.55 -22.96 -10.52
N SER A 638 9.26 -22.76 -10.28
CA SER A 638 8.80 -21.83 -9.25
C SER A 638 9.19 -22.29 -7.84
N VAL A 639 9.18 -23.60 -7.58
CA VAL A 639 9.67 -24.18 -6.33
C VAL A 639 11.18 -23.97 -6.16
N ALA A 640 11.97 -24.18 -7.22
CA ALA A 640 13.40 -23.84 -7.22
C ALA A 640 13.62 -22.34 -6.94
N GLY A 641 12.74 -21.49 -7.52
CA GLY A 641 12.71 -20.05 -7.33
C GLY A 641 12.57 -19.63 -5.86
N LEU A 642 11.94 -20.44 -5.01
CA LEU A 642 11.87 -20.18 -3.56
C LEU A 642 13.25 -20.00 -2.95
N PHE A 643 14.24 -20.69 -3.51
CA PHE A 643 15.61 -20.71 -3.02
C PHE A 643 16.56 -19.82 -3.83
N TYR A 644 16.03 -18.96 -4.72
CA TYR A 644 16.79 -18.15 -5.68
C TYR A 644 18.07 -17.54 -5.10
N ASP A 645 17.98 -16.78 -4.01
CA ASP A 645 19.16 -16.09 -3.45
C ASP A 645 20.26 -17.05 -2.99
N LYS A 646 19.85 -18.16 -2.38
CA LYS A 646 20.79 -19.16 -1.86
C LYS A 646 21.49 -19.86 -3.03
N ILE A 647 20.72 -20.22 -4.06
CA ILE A 647 21.26 -20.80 -5.30
C ILE A 647 22.17 -19.79 -6.00
N GLN A 648 21.76 -18.53 -6.12
CA GLN A 648 22.54 -17.48 -6.77
C GLN A 648 23.85 -17.21 -6.01
N GLN A 649 23.83 -17.26 -4.68
CA GLN A 649 25.02 -17.09 -3.84
C GLN A 649 25.99 -18.28 -3.93
N GLU A 650 25.47 -19.52 -3.96
CA GLU A 650 26.30 -20.74 -3.93
C GLU A 650 26.77 -21.18 -5.33
N GLU A 651 25.93 -21.02 -6.36
CA GLU A 651 26.23 -21.45 -7.73
C GLU A 651 26.66 -20.30 -8.66
N GLY A 652 26.33 -19.05 -8.30
CA GLY A 652 26.56 -17.90 -9.17
C GLY A 652 25.63 -17.83 -10.39
N PHE A 653 24.61 -18.69 -10.47
CA PHE A 653 23.62 -18.63 -11.54
C PHE A 653 22.20 -19.08 -11.14
N PHE A 654 21.20 -18.62 -11.89
CA PHE A 654 19.84 -19.15 -11.87
C PHE A 654 19.20 -19.05 -13.27
N PRO A 655 18.71 -20.14 -13.88
CA PRO A 655 18.21 -20.12 -15.26
C PRO A 655 16.91 -19.33 -15.41
N VAL A 656 16.64 -18.83 -16.63
CA VAL A 656 15.32 -18.31 -17.00
C VAL A 656 14.50 -19.42 -17.64
N LEU A 657 13.19 -19.45 -17.40
CA LEU A 657 12.28 -20.41 -18.03
C LEU A 657 11.51 -19.77 -19.19
N GLY A 658 11.63 -20.32 -20.39
CA GLY A 658 10.91 -19.91 -21.59
C GLY A 658 9.82 -20.93 -21.96
N LEU A 659 8.56 -20.52 -21.92
CA LEU A 659 7.43 -21.32 -22.38
C LEU A 659 7.05 -20.89 -23.79
N TYR A 660 7.06 -21.82 -24.74
CA TYR A 660 6.70 -21.52 -26.13
C TYR A 660 5.76 -22.56 -26.74
N GLY A 661 5.12 -22.22 -27.85
CA GLY A 661 4.11 -23.05 -28.52
C GLY A 661 2.94 -22.21 -29.04
N ASP A 662 1.98 -22.84 -29.70
CA ASP A 662 0.87 -22.13 -30.34
C ASP A 662 -0.14 -21.51 -29.36
N ALA A 663 -0.94 -20.56 -29.84
CA ALA A 663 -2.00 -19.97 -29.03
C ALA A 663 -3.01 -21.04 -28.61
N GLY A 664 -3.36 -21.07 -27.33
CA GLY A 664 -4.32 -22.04 -26.78
C GLY A 664 -3.72 -23.30 -26.17
N THR A 665 -2.41 -23.53 -26.29
CA THR A 665 -1.74 -24.75 -25.76
C THR A 665 -1.55 -24.78 -24.23
N GLY A 666 -2.00 -23.73 -23.52
CA GLY A 666 -2.02 -23.69 -22.05
C GLY A 666 -0.80 -23.05 -21.37
N LYS A 667 0.19 -22.54 -22.11
CA LYS A 667 1.42 -21.90 -21.59
C LYS A 667 1.18 -20.92 -20.42
N THR A 668 0.33 -19.93 -20.65
CA THR A 668 -0.03 -18.92 -19.65
C THR A 668 -0.66 -19.55 -18.41
N LEU A 669 -1.49 -20.59 -18.60
CA LEU A 669 -2.13 -21.26 -17.48
C LEU A 669 -1.15 -22.11 -16.67
N ALA A 670 -0.17 -22.75 -17.31
CA ALA A 670 0.89 -23.47 -16.62
C ALA A 670 1.69 -22.52 -15.72
N ALA A 671 2.10 -21.35 -16.24
CA ALA A 671 2.77 -20.33 -15.46
C ALA A 671 1.90 -19.79 -14.31
N VAL A 672 0.63 -19.46 -14.57
CA VAL A 672 -0.30 -19.01 -13.52
C VAL A 672 -0.53 -20.08 -12.46
N THR A 673 -0.60 -21.36 -12.84
CA THR A 673 -0.73 -22.49 -11.90
C THR A 673 0.52 -22.60 -11.03
N ALA A 674 1.71 -22.48 -11.63
CA ALA A 674 2.97 -22.46 -10.87
C ALA A 674 3.05 -21.28 -9.90
N LEU A 675 2.60 -20.08 -10.30
CA LEU A 675 2.52 -18.92 -9.41
C LEU A 675 1.49 -19.09 -8.28
N SER A 676 0.45 -19.88 -8.50
CA SER A 676 -0.57 -20.11 -7.46
C SER A 676 -0.08 -20.94 -6.28
N LEU A 677 0.98 -21.74 -6.47
CA LEU A 677 1.72 -22.37 -5.36
C LEU A 677 2.34 -21.33 -4.42
N LEU A 678 2.66 -20.14 -4.95
CA LEU A 678 3.24 -19.02 -4.22
C LEU A 678 2.17 -18.04 -3.68
N GLY A 679 0.88 -18.40 -3.81
CA GLY A 679 -0.24 -17.56 -3.36
C GLY A 679 -0.69 -16.48 -4.34
N PHE A 680 -0.15 -16.44 -5.57
CA PHE A 680 -0.61 -15.48 -6.58
C PHE A 680 -1.88 -15.95 -7.28
N ASP A 681 -2.67 -14.97 -7.72
CA ASP A 681 -3.73 -15.22 -8.70
C ASP A 681 -3.28 -14.87 -10.13
N HIS A 682 -4.15 -15.15 -11.10
CA HIS A 682 -3.94 -14.86 -12.53
C HIS A 682 -3.58 -13.41 -12.87
N ARG A 683 -3.78 -12.43 -11.97
CA ARG A 683 -3.42 -11.02 -12.18
C ARG A 683 -1.96 -10.73 -11.87
N ALA A 684 -1.22 -11.69 -11.31
CA ALA A 684 0.21 -11.53 -11.04
C ALA A 684 1.07 -11.52 -12.32
N LYS A 685 0.52 -11.98 -13.45
CA LYS A 685 1.20 -11.93 -14.75
C LYS A 685 1.50 -10.49 -15.18
N ILE A 686 2.65 -10.30 -15.81
CA ILE A 686 3.07 -9.01 -16.35
C ILE A 686 2.87 -9.06 -17.86
N ASN A 687 2.01 -8.18 -18.38
CA ASN A 687 1.88 -8.00 -19.83
C ASN A 687 2.81 -6.87 -20.31
N LYS A 688 2.79 -5.74 -19.58
CA LYS A 688 3.58 -4.55 -19.93
C LYS A 688 3.98 -3.75 -18.70
N ALA A 689 5.27 -3.51 -18.56
CA ALA A 689 5.86 -2.63 -17.56
C ALA A 689 7.11 -1.95 -18.13
N SER A 690 7.57 -0.89 -17.48
CA SER A 690 8.85 -0.25 -17.82
C SER A 690 10.02 -1.10 -17.29
N GLU A 691 11.20 -0.97 -17.89
CA GLU A 691 12.42 -1.64 -17.42
C GLU A 691 12.66 -1.41 -15.92
N SER A 692 12.54 -0.16 -15.45
CA SER A 692 12.74 0.14 -14.02
C SER A 692 11.72 -0.54 -13.11
N ALA A 693 10.46 -0.67 -13.54
CA ALA A 693 9.44 -1.37 -12.76
C ALA A 693 9.72 -2.88 -12.68
N TYR A 694 10.29 -3.48 -13.74
CA TYR A 694 10.73 -4.87 -13.67
C TYR A 694 11.87 -5.08 -12.67
N HIS A 695 12.93 -4.25 -12.75
CA HIS A 695 14.06 -4.37 -11.82
C HIS A 695 13.66 -4.16 -10.37
N GLU A 696 12.79 -3.18 -10.07
CA GLU A 696 12.22 -3.02 -8.73
C GLU A 696 11.42 -4.26 -8.30
N ARG A 697 10.61 -4.81 -9.20
CA ARG A 697 9.82 -5.99 -8.88
C ARG A 697 10.71 -7.21 -8.63
N PHE A 698 11.81 -7.40 -9.37
CA PHE A 698 12.77 -8.47 -9.10
C PHE A 698 13.47 -8.33 -7.75
N LYS A 699 13.82 -7.09 -7.38
CA LYS A 699 14.42 -6.74 -6.09
C LYS A 699 13.47 -7.01 -4.92
N LEU A 700 12.20 -6.66 -5.06
CA LEU A 700 11.25 -6.67 -3.94
C LEU A 700 10.53 -8.01 -3.72
N MET A 701 10.75 -9.01 -4.58
CA MET A 701 10.00 -10.27 -4.59
C MET A 701 10.89 -11.46 -4.22
N GLY A 702 11.27 -11.56 -2.95
CA GLY A 702 12.20 -12.58 -2.44
C GLY A 702 11.72 -14.01 -2.66
N GLY A 703 12.40 -14.75 -3.54
CA GLY A 703 12.09 -16.13 -3.88
C GLY A 703 10.74 -16.33 -4.59
N LEU A 704 10.07 -15.25 -5.02
CA LEU A 704 8.76 -15.30 -5.65
C LEU A 704 8.90 -15.13 -7.16
N THR A 705 8.54 -16.16 -7.92
CA THR A 705 8.71 -16.17 -9.38
C THR A 705 7.93 -15.05 -10.08
N GLN A 706 8.60 -14.38 -11.02
CA GLN A 706 7.99 -13.38 -11.90
C GLN A 706 7.59 -14.01 -13.22
N PHE A 707 6.50 -13.52 -13.80
CA PHE A 707 5.97 -14.06 -15.05
C PHE A 707 5.67 -12.94 -16.04
N LEU A 708 6.33 -13.00 -17.18
CA LEU A 708 6.09 -12.15 -18.34
C LEU A 708 5.30 -12.94 -19.40
N ASP A 709 4.08 -12.49 -19.68
CA ASP A 709 3.13 -13.15 -20.58
C ASP A 709 3.04 -12.39 -21.91
N ASP A 710 3.36 -13.08 -23.00
CA ASP A 710 3.31 -12.58 -24.38
C ASP A 710 3.98 -11.20 -24.58
N PRO A 711 5.32 -11.08 -24.36
CA PRO A 711 6.03 -9.84 -24.59
C PRO A 711 5.92 -9.41 -26.06
N ASP A 712 5.63 -8.13 -26.29
CA ASP A 712 5.57 -7.56 -27.64
C ASP A 712 6.97 -7.47 -28.28
N LYS A 713 7.03 -7.22 -29.60
CA LYS A 713 8.31 -7.14 -30.34
C LYS A 713 9.31 -6.14 -29.76
N THR A 714 8.84 -5.07 -29.13
CA THR A 714 9.70 -4.07 -28.49
C THR A 714 10.25 -4.56 -27.16
N GLN A 715 9.48 -5.38 -26.44
CA GLN A 715 9.89 -6.00 -25.19
C GLN A 715 10.86 -7.17 -25.40
N ILE A 716 10.77 -7.92 -26.51
CA ILE A 716 11.65 -9.07 -26.79
C ILE A 716 13.15 -8.69 -26.69
N SER A 717 13.56 -7.55 -27.26
CA SER A 717 14.96 -7.11 -27.18
C SER A 717 15.41 -6.89 -25.72
N TRP A 718 14.53 -6.33 -24.90
CA TRP A 718 14.80 -6.12 -23.48
C TRP A 718 14.80 -7.46 -22.73
N VAL A 719 13.84 -8.35 -22.99
CA VAL A 719 13.78 -9.71 -22.40
C VAL A 719 15.08 -10.47 -22.67
N CYS A 720 15.59 -10.40 -23.89
CA CYS A 720 16.86 -11.00 -24.27
C CYS A 720 18.04 -10.48 -23.44
N GLN A 721 18.07 -9.18 -23.12
CA GLN A 721 19.08 -8.60 -22.24
C GLN A 721 18.85 -9.03 -20.78
N GLN A 722 17.61 -9.09 -20.33
CA GLN A 722 17.26 -9.54 -18.99
C GLN A 722 17.63 -11.00 -18.76
N ILE A 723 17.46 -11.89 -19.74
CA ILE A 723 17.90 -13.28 -19.63
C ILE A 723 19.40 -13.36 -19.31
N LYS A 724 20.21 -12.50 -19.94
CA LYS A 724 21.65 -12.44 -19.68
C LYS A 724 21.96 -11.94 -18.27
N SER A 725 21.26 -10.89 -17.82
CA SER A 725 21.46 -10.29 -16.49
C SER A 725 20.98 -11.22 -15.38
N GLN A 726 19.73 -11.69 -15.47
CA GLN A 726 19.09 -12.53 -14.46
C GLN A 726 19.86 -13.82 -14.23
N PHE A 727 20.38 -14.42 -15.30
CA PHE A 727 21.14 -15.67 -15.18
C PHE A 727 22.31 -15.57 -14.21
N GLY A 728 23.02 -14.45 -14.19
CA GLY A 728 24.16 -14.23 -13.28
C GLY A 728 23.82 -13.40 -12.05
N GLY A 729 22.54 -13.15 -11.75
CA GLY A 729 22.15 -12.26 -10.65
C GLY A 729 22.61 -10.80 -10.86
N GLY A 730 22.70 -10.37 -12.12
CA GLY A 730 23.26 -9.07 -12.49
C GLY A 730 22.44 -7.89 -11.94
N SER A 731 23.12 -7.06 -11.16
CA SER A 731 22.60 -5.84 -10.56
C SER A 731 22.43 -4.70 -11.56
N ARG A 732 21.43 -3.85 -11.34
CA ARG A 732 21.29 -2.56 -12.03
C ARG A 732 21.37 -1.41 -11.03
N SER A 733 22.22 -0.42 -11.30
CA SER A 733 22.32 0.78 -10.46
C SER A 733 21.69 1.98 -11.16
N VAL A 734 20.72 2.63 -10.51
CA VAL A 734 20.09 3.86 -11.01
C VAL A 734 20.00 4.88 -9.90
N ARG A 735 20.69 6.02 -10.03
CA ARG A 735 20.60 7.16 -9.08
C ARG A 735 20.72 6.69 -7.62
N GLU A 736 21.82 5.99 -7.32
CA GLU A 736 22.15 5.45 -5.97
C GLU A 736 21.25 4.29 -5.50
N ASN A 737 20.30 3.83 -6.31
CA ASN A 737 19.51 2.64 -6.04
C ASN A 737 20.09 1.41 -6.76
N ASN A 738 20.66 0.47 -6.00
CA ASN A 738 21.07 -0.83 -6.49
C ASN A 738 19.86 -1.78 -6.50
N GLN A 739 19.59 -2.35 -7.67
CA GLN A 739 18.46 -3.22 -7.96
C GLN A 739 18.97 -4.64 -8.20
N ASP A 740 19.33 -5.32 -7.11
CA ASP A 740 19.78 -6.72 -7.14
C ASP A 740 18.55 -7.63 -7.26
N PRO A 741 18.52 -8.57 -8.22
CA PRO A 741 17.38 -9.47 -8.38
C PRO A 741 17.33 -10.53 -7.27
N HIS A 742 16.14 -10.79 -6.74
CA HIS A 742 15.87 -11.78 -5.69
C HIS A 742 14.78 -12.80 -6.09
N SER A 743 14.42 -12.88 -7.36
CA SER A 743 13.37 -13.76 -7.88
C SER A 743 13.71 -14.41 -9.21
N SER A 744 13.11 -15.56 -9.49
CA SER A 744 13.22 -16.21 -10.79
C SER A 744 12.28 -15.60 -11.84
N LEU A 745 12.54 -15.87 -13.13
CA LEU A 745 11.77 -15.35 -14.26
C LEU A 745 11.23 -16.47 -15.16
N ILE A 746 9.94 -16.43 -15.42
CA ILE A 746 9.24 -17.18 -16.48
C ILE A 746 8.85 -16.20 -17.58
N VAL A 747 9.06 -16.57 -18.84
CA VAL A 747 8.55 -15.85 -20.01
C VAL A 747 7.74 -16.79 -20.88
N ALA A 748 6.48 -16.45 -21.15
CA ALA A 748 5.66 -17.16 -22.12
C ALA A 748 5.53 -16.35 -23.42
N SER A 749 5.66 -17.01 -24.56
CA SER A 749 5.54 -16.39 -25.88
C SER A 749 5.01 -17.41 -26.89
N ASN A 750 4.37 -16.95 -27.96
CA ASN A 750 3.97 -17.83 -29.07
C ASN A 750 5.15 -18.22 -29.98
N TYR A 751 6.29 -17.54 -29.85
CA TYR A 751 7.52 -17.83 -30.59
C TYR A 751 8.63 -18.17 -29.60
N SER A 752 9.57 -19.03 -30.00
CA SER A 752 10.74 -19.31 -29.18
C SER A 752 11.61 -18.05 -29.03
N ILE A 753 12.05 -17.80 -27.79
CA ILE A 753 12.79 -16.60 -27.43
C ILE A 753 14.28 -16.91 -27.52
N GLY A 754 15.02 -16.08 -28.25
CA GLY A 754 16.48 -16.17 -28.30
C GLY A 754 17.04 -17.15 -29.32
N ASP A 755 16.23 -17.67 -30.24
CA ASP A 755 16.68 -18.58 -31.32
C ASP A 755 17.86 -18.03 -32.14
N ASP A 756 17.95 -16.71 -32.27
CA ASP A 756 19.03 -16.01 -32.99
C ASP A 756 20.30 -15.76 -32.15
N ASP A 757 20.33 -16.10 -30.86
CA ASP A 757 21.43 -15.76 -29.94
C ASP A 757 21.84 -16.96 -29.05
N PRO A 758 22.95 -17.66 -29.39
CA PRO A 758 23.47 -18.78 -28.60
C PRO A 758 23.77 -18.43 -27.13
N ILE A 759 24.07 -17.17 -26.83
CA ILE A 759 24.32 -16.70 -25.45
C ILE A 759 23.01 -16.76 -24.64
N ILE A 760 21.87 -16.50 -25.27
CA ILE A 760 20.56 -16.57 -24.63
C ILE A 760 20.11 -18.01 -24.48
N LEU A 761 20.27 -18.83 -25.53
CA LEU A 761 19.93 -20.26 -25.49
C LEU A 761 20.67 -21.00 -24.37
N SER A 762 21.95 -20.69 -24.14
CA SER A 762 22.72 -21.28 -23.04
C SER A 762 22.30 -20.85 -21.61
N ARG A 763 21.33 -19.93 -21.47
CA ARG A 763 20.83 -19.38 -20.19
C ARG A 763 19.32 -19.57 -20.00
N LEU A 764 18.65 -20.11 -21.01
CA LEU A 764 17.20 -20.26 -21.09
C LEU A 764 16.85 -21.75 -21.15
N ILE A 765 16.06 -22.23 -20.19
CA ILE A 765 15.41 -23.53 -20.30
C ILE A 765 14.14 -23.32 -21.10
N ARG A 766 14.01 -24.00 -22.24
CA ARG A 766 12.83 -23.90 -23.10
C ARG A 766 11.93 -25.10 -22.88
N LEU A 767 10.64 -24.84 -22.68
CA LEU A 767 9.60 -25.87 -22.57
C LEU A 767 8.55 -25.62 -23.64
N GLU A 768 8.40 -26.60 -24.53
CA GLU A 768 7.39 -26.58 -25.58
C GLU A 768 6.02 -27.00 -25.06
N PHE A 769 4.98 -26.30 -25.51
CA PHE A 769 3.59 -26.70 -25.33
C PHE A 769 2.97 -26.94 -26.71
N ALA A 770 2.97 -28.20 -27.14
CA ALA A 770 2.46 -28.63 -28.45
C ALA A 770 1.01 -29.17 -28.41
N GLY A 771 0.49 -29.50 -27.22
CA GLY A 771 -0.83 -30.13 -27.05
C GLY A 771 -2.00 -29.18 -26.81
N ASN A 772 -3.22 -29.66 -27.07
CA ASN A 772 -4.46 -28.96 -26.75
C ASN A 772 -4.96 -29.33 -25.35
N PRO A 773 -5.07 -28.38 -24.41
CA PRO A 773 -5.61 -28.66 -23.08
C PRO A 773 -7.08 -29.07 -23.14
N ASN A 774 -7.52 -29.88 -22.18
CA ASN A 774 -8.91 -30.29 -21.98
C ASN A 774 -9.71 -29.17 -21.28
N PRO A 775 -10.57 -28.41 -21.99
CA PRO A 775 -11.26 -27.28 -21.39
C PRO A 775 -12.27 -27.69 -20.30
N ALA A 776 -12.78 -28.93 -20.34
CA ALA A 776 -13.73 -29.43 -19.34
C ALA A 776 -13.10 -29.61 -17.95
N ALA A 777 -11.78 -29.85 -17.88
CA ALA A 777 -11.03 -29.96 -16.63
C ALA A 777 -10.60 -28.60 -16.04
N PHE A 778 -10.80 -27.49 -16.78
CA PHE A 778 -10.39 -26.16 -16.35
C PHE A 778 -11.01 -25.70 -15.01
N PRO A 779 -12.32 -25.93 -14.74
CA PRO A 779 -12.92 -25.52 -13.47
C PRO A 779 -12.26 -26.18 -12.25
N GLU A 780 -11.87 -27.44 -12.38
CA GLU A 780 -11.17 -28.19 -11.33
C GLU A 780 -9.77 -27.63 -11.09
N LEU A 781 -8.97 -27.47 -12.16
CA LEU A 781 -7.65 -26.86 -12.07
C LEU A 781 -7.71 -25.45 -11.44
N ARG A 782 -8.69 -24.63 -11.86
CA ARG A 782 -8.89 -23.28 -11.33
C ARG A 782 -9.31 -23.29 -9.86
N ALA A 783 -10.09 -24.26 -9.42
CA ALA A 783 -10.43 -24.43 -8.02
C ALA A 783 -9.19 -24.82 -7.20
N MET A 784 -8.36 -25.73 -7.72
CA MET A 784 -7.10 -26.13 -7.09
C MET A 784 -6.10 -24.97 -6.97
N SER A 785 -5.96 -24.13 -7.99
CA SER A 785 -5.10 -22.94 -7.96
C SER A 785 -5.50 -21.92 -6.88
N ARG A 786 -6.71 -21.98 -6.30
CA ARG A 786 -7.11 -21.06 -5.22
C ARG A 786 -6.65 -21.53 -3.85
N ILE A 787 -6.35 -22.81 -3.69
CA ILE A 787 -6.06 -23.43 -2.39
C ILE A 787 -4.64 -24.01 -2.30
N CYS A 788 -3.95 -24.19 -3.43
CA CYS A 788 -2.66 -24.89 -3.49
C CYS A 788 -1.50 -24.17 -2.80
N SER A 789 -1.62 -22.88 -2.47
CA SER A 789 -0.62 -22.18 -1.65
C SER A 789 -0.50 -22.74 -0.23
N SER A 790 -1.46 -23.55 0.22
CA SER A 790 -1.34 -24.36 1.45
C SER A 790 -0.21 -25.39 1.41
N ALA A 791 0.28 -25.75 0.22
CA ALA A 791 1.46 -26.62 0.06
C ALA A 791 2.79 -25.88 0.28
N LEU A 792 2.79 -24.54 0.28
CA LEU A 792 4.00 -23.74 0.34
C LEU A 792 4.93 -24.08 1.53
N PRO A 793 4.43 -24.32 2.75
CA PRO A 793 5.27 -24.74 3.87
C PRO A 793 6.03 -26.05 3.58
N ASP A 794 5.41 -27.02 2.93
CA ASP A 794 6.06 -28.29 2.57
C ASP A 794 7.04 -28.14 1.41
N LEU A 795 6.77 -27.21 0.49
CA LEU A 795 7.71 -26.84 -0.58
C LEU A 795 8.96 -26.13 -0.02
N ILE A 796 8.80 -25.31 1.03
CA ILE A 796 9.93 -24.66 1.72
C ILE A 796 10.82 -25.70 2.42
N LYS A 797 10.24 -26.76 3.00
CA LYS A 797 10.98 -27.86 3.65
C LYS A 797 11.91 -28.62 2.71
N ILE A 798 11.69 -28.56 1.39
CA ILE A 798 12.59 -29.19 0.40
C ILE A 798 14.01 -28.62 0.55
N GLY A 799 14.13 -27.32 0.83
CA GLY A 799 15.42 -26.64 0.96
C GLY A 799 16.24 -26.63 -0.33
N TYR A 800 17.48 -26.14 -0.20
CA TYR A 800 18.50 -26.23 -1.25
C TYR A 800 19.51 -27.33 -0.93
N ASP A 801 19.56 -28.35 -1.79
CA ASP A 801 20.52 -29.47 -1.72
C ASP A 801 21.47 -29.41 -2.92
N GLN A 802 22.61 -28.74 -2.71
CA GLN A 802 23.65 -28.61 -3.73
C GLN A 802 24.18 -29.97 -4.21
N LYS A 803 24.35 -30.93 -3.29
CA LYS A 803 24.93 -32.24 -3.61
C LYS A 803 23.99 -33.02 -4.54
N GLY A 804 22.71 -33.13 -4.17
CA GLY A 804 21.72 -33.81 -5.00
C GLY A 804 21.60 -33.22 -6.41
N ILE A 805 21.74 -31.90 -6.54
CA ILE A 805 21.72 -31.22 -7.85
C ILE A 805 22.99 -31.54 -8.65
N LYS A 806 24.18 -31.51 -8.04
CA LYS A 806 25.45 -31.86 -8.72
C LYS A 806 25.52 -33.34 -9.13
N ASP A 807 24.93 -34.23 -8.34
CA ASP A 807 24.82 -35.65 -8.66
C ASP A 807 23.91 -35.86 -9.90
N LEU A 808 22.82 -35.10 -10.01
CA LEU A 808 21.95 -35.12 -11.19
C LEU A 808 22.63 -34.46 -12.41
N GLU A 809 23.33 -33.34 -12.21
CA GLU A 809 24.11 -32.65 -13.26
C GLU A 809 25.12 -33.61 -13.91
N SER A 810 25.86 -34.36 -13.09
CA SER A 810 26.84 -35.34 -13.56
C SER A 810 26.23 -36.41 -14.46
N GLN A 811 24.99 -36.82 -14.17
CA GLN A 811 24.25 -37.78 -15.02
C GLN A 811 23.76 -37.15 -16.32
N LEU A 812 23.34 -35.89 -16.29
CA LEU A 812 22.84 -35.17 -17.47
C LEU A 812 23.96 -34.75 -18.44
N ILE A 813 25.16 -34.44 -17.93
CA ILE A 813 26.32 -34.07 -18.77
C ILE A 813 26.58 -35.14 -19.85
N VAL A 814 26.50 -36.42 -19.50
CA VAL A 814 26.71 -37.53 -20.44
C VAL A 814 25.67 -37.54 -21.58
N LYS A 815 24.46 -37.02 -21.31
CA LYS A 815 23.37 -36.91 -22.28
C LYS A 815 23.39 -35.59 -23.07
N LEU A 816 24.31 -34.68 -22.79
CA LEU A 816 24.44 -33.38 -23.44
C LEU A 816 25.82 -33.22 -24.12
N PRO A 817 26.23 -34.12 -25.03
CA PRO A 817 27.55 -34.05 -25.66
C PRO A 817 27.71 -32.85 -26.61
N ALA A 818 26.60 -32.33 -27.14
CA ALA A 818 26.60 -31.25 -28.12
C ALA A 818 26.11 -29.91 -27.55
N ALA A 819 25.45 -29.91 -26.39
CA ALA A 819 24.88 -28.70 -25.81
C ALA A 819 25.87 -27.95 -24.91
N HIS A 820 25.68 -26.63 -24.77
CA HIS A 820 26.49 -25.77 -23.93
C HIS A 820 26.49 -26.22 -22.45
N ALA A 821 27.67 -26.28 -21.82
CA ALA A 821 27.88 -26.81 -20.46
C ALA A 821 26.90 -26.27 -19.38
N ARG A 822 26.58 -24.97 -19.42
CA ARG A 822 25.58 -24.32 -18.52
C ARG A 822 24.19 -24.97 -18.54
N LEU A 823 23.80 -25.61 -19.64
CA LEU A 823 22.46 -26.18 -19.78
C LEU A 823 22.30 -27.43 -18.91
N ALA A 824 23.36 -28.23 -18.73
CA ALA A 824 23.34 -29.37 -17.82
C ALA A 824 23.04 -28.93 -16.39
N SER A 825 23.73 -27.89 -15.90
CA SER A 825 23.49 -27.33 -14.57
C SER A 825 22.08 -26.75 -14.43
N SER A 826 21.57 -26.09 -15.48
CA SER A 826 20.22 -25.53 -15.52
C SER A 826 19.13 -26.61 -15.49
N LEU A 827 19.27 -27.66 -16.30
CA LEU A 827 18.35 -28.80 -16.34
C LEU A 827 18.43 -29.64 -15.06
N ALA A 828 19.60 -29.79 -14.46
CA ALA A 828 19.77 -30.47 -13.17
C ALA A 828 19.03 -29.72 -12.06
N LEU A 829 19.14 -28.39 -12.02
CA LEU A 829 18.44 -27.59 -11.02
C LEU A 829 16.91 -27.79 -11.11
N ILE A 830 16.30 -27.53 -12.26
CA ILE A 830 14.85 -27.70 -12.43
C ILE A 830 14.42 -29.16 -12.28
N GLY A 831 15.23 -30.11 -12.77
CA GLY A 831 14.97 -31.54 -12.71
C GLY A 831 14.97 -32.07 -11.28
N TYR A 832 15.88 -31.60 -10.44
CA TYR A 832 15.93 -31.95 -9.02
C TYR A 832 14.64 -31.52 -8.31
N TYR A 833 14.20 -30.28 -8.50
CA TYR A 833 12.94 -29.83 -7.90
C TYR A 833 11.72 -30.50 -8.53
N ALA A 834 11.77 -30.91 -9.80
CA ALA A 834 10.71 -31.71 -10.42
C ALA A 834 10.60 -33.10 -9.78
N LEU A 835 11.74 -33.76 -9.48
CA LEU A 835 11.78 -35.01 -8.73
C LEU A 835 11.21 -34.83 -7.31
N LYS A 836 11.53 -33.71 -6.63
CA LYS A 836 10.99 -33.43 -5.29
C LYS A 836 9.49 -33.16 -5.30
N VAL A 837 9.00 -32.38 -6.26
CA VAL A 837 7.55 -32.15 -6.44
C VAL A 837 6.84 -33.47 -6.76
N ALA A 838 7.42 -34.30 -7.62
CA ALA A 838 6.89 -35.63 -7.94
C ALA A 838 6.80 -36.51 -6.69
N GLN A 839 7.89 -36.61 -5.90
CA GLN A 839 7.96 -37.36 -4.64
C GLN A 839 6.91 -36.88 -3.62
N LEU A 840 6.79 -35.57 -3.41
CA LEU A 840 5.79 -35.00 -2.50
C LEU A 840 4.36 -35.20 -2.99
N SER A 841 4.14 -35.20 -4.31
CA SER A 841 2.80 -35.42 -4.88
C SER A 841 2.36 -36.88 -4.85
N GLY A 842 3.29 -37.84 -4.96
CA GLY A 842 2.99 -39.26 -5.12
C GLY A 842 2.23 -39.62 -6.41
N VAL A 843 2.01 -38.66 -7.32
CA VAL A 843 1.22 -38.84 -8.56
C VAL A 843 2.10 -39.10 -9.78
N VAL A 844 3.35 -38.65 -9.74
CA VAL A 844 4.31 -38.77 -10.84
C VAL A 844 5.47 -39.62 -10.36
N SER A 845 5.84 -40.61 -11.16
CA SER A 845 6.99 -41.47 -10.87
C SER A 845 8.31 -40.75 -11.15
N THR A 846 9.40 -41.19 -10.49
CA THR A 846 10.75 -40.66 -10.75
C THR A 846 11.20 -40.96 -12.19
N GLU A 847 10.73 -42.08 -12.74
CA GLU A 847 11.01 -42.53 -14.10
C GLU A 847 10.36 -41.62 -15.15
N GLU A 848 9.11 -41.17 -14.93
CA GLU A 848 8.46 -40.18 -15.80
C GLU A 848 9.25 -38.88 -15.87
N VAL A 849 9.69 -38.35 -14.71
CA VAL A 849 10.49 -37.13 -14.64
C VAL A 849 11.83 -37.30 -15.37
N TRP A 850 12.50 -38.44 -15.18
CA TRP A 850 13.77 -38.75 -15.85
C TRP A 850 13.61 -38.92 -17.37
N ALA A 851 12.52 -39.54 -17.82
CA ALA A 851 12.21 -39.68 -19.24
C ALA A 851 12.05 -38.30 -19.91
N TYR A 852 11.33 -37.39 -19.25
CA TYR A 852 11.17 -36.04 -19.76
C TYR A 852 12.47 -35.21 -19.72
N LEU A 853 13.29 -35.33 -18.67
CA LEU A 853 14.64 -34.74 -18.67
C LEU A 853 15.49 -35.24 -19.83
N SER A 854 15.42 -36.54 -20.13
CA SER A 854 16.14 -37.13 -21.25
C SER A 854 15.65 -36.59 -22.60
N LEU A 855 14.34 -36.34 -22.74
CA LEU A 855 13.76 -35.68 -23.92
C LEU A 855 14.32 -34.27 -24.09
N LEU A 856 14.30 -33.46 -23.03
CA LEU A 856 14.87 -32.09 -23.05
C LEU A 856 16.36 -32.08 -23.41
N CYS A 857 17.12 -33.09 -22.96
CA CYS A 857 18.51 -33.24 -23.39
C CYS A 857 18.65 -33.55 -24.89
N GLY A 858 17.75 -34.37 -25.45
CA GLY A 858 17.69 -34.65 -26.89
C GLY A 858 17.44 -33.38 -27.69
N GLU A 859 16.37 -32.66 -27.38
CA GLU A 859 16.00 -31.39 -28.03
C GLU A 859 17.12 -30.34 -27.95
N ALA A 860 17.79 -30.25 -26.79
CA ALA A 860 18.92 -29.35 -26.61
C ALA A 860 20.12 -29.68 -27.50
N ASN A 861 20.44 -30.96 -27.66
CA ASN A 861 21.50 -31.39 -28.58
C ASN A 861 21.10 -31.10 -30.03
N GLU A 862 19.84 -31.31 -30.38
CA GLU A 862 19.32 -31.04 -31.73
C GLU A 862 19.43 -29.56 -32.08
N ASP A 863 19.09 -28.65 -31.16
CA ASP A 863 19.12 -27.21 -31.38
C ASP A 863 20.54 -26.64 -31.56
N GLU A 864 21.56 -27.16 -30.87
CA GLU A 864 22.97 -26.81 -31.17
C GLU A 864 23.50 -27.52 -32.42
N SER A 865 22.94 -28.69 -32.77
CA SER A 865 23.29 -29.44 -33.97
C SER A 865 22.68 -28.88 -35.26
N LYS A 866 21.82 -27.85 -35.21
CA LYS A 866 21.26 -27.09 -36.36
C LYS A 866 22.32 -26.31 -37.17
N LYS A 867 23.41 -26.99 -37.56
CA LYS A 867 23.75 -27.14 -38.99
C LYS A 867 22.42 -27.47 -39.72
N ALA A 868 21.76 -26.59 -40.45
CA ALA A 868 22.27 -25.39 -41.08
C ALA A 868 21.13 -24.38 -41.38
N SER A 869 21.08 -23.31 -40.59
CA SER A 869 20.28 -22.12 -40.92
C SER A 869 20.70 -21.54 -42.29
N LEU A 870 21.97 -21.71 -42.67
CA LEU A 870 22.49 -21.37 -43.99
C LEU A 870 21.94 -22.28 -45.10
N ASP A 871 21.75 -23.58 -44.83
CA ASP A 871 21.16 -24.50 -45.81
C ASP A 871 19.66 -24.23 -46.00
N ASP A 872 18.90 -24.05 -44.92
CA ASP A 872 17.48 -23.65 -45.02
C ASP A 872 17.33 -22.29 -45.73
N PHE A 873 18.29 -21.36 -45.53
CA PHE A 873 18.35 -20.11 -46.27
C PHE A 873 18.59 -20.32 -47.77
N VAL A 874 19.50 -21.22 -48.14
CA VAL A 874 19.77 -21.57 -49.54
C VAL A 874 18.57 -22.31 -50.17
N ASP A 875 17.90 -23.19 -49.43
CA ASP A 875 16.72 -23.92 -49.91
C ASP A 875 15.53 -22.98 -50.13
N LYS A 876 15.27 -22.06 -49.20
CA LYS A 876 14.25 -21.01 -49.36
C LYS A 876 14.61 -20.03 -50.49
N LEU A 877 15.89 -19.75 -50.72
CA LEU A 877 16.36 -18.99 -51.89
C LEU A 877 15.98 -19.70 -53.20
N LEU A 878 16.15 -21.01 -53.28
CA LEU A 878 15.78 -21.82 -54.45
C LEU A 878 14.27 -21.82 -54.70
N VAL A 879 13.46 -21.90 -53.63
CA VAL A 879 11.99 -21.77 -53.73
C VAL A 879 11.59 -20.41 -54.30
N LEU A 880 12.23 -19.32 -53.87
CA LEU A 880 11.94 -17.99 -54.44
C LEU A 880 12.43 -17.86 -55.89
N ARG A 881 13.52 -18.55 -56.26
CA ARG A 881 14.03 -18.58 -57.63
C ARG A 881 13.07 -19.34 -58.56
N SER A 882 12.53 -20.49 -58.13
CA SER A 882 11.53 -21.24 -58.92
C SER A 882 10.22 -20.46 -59.10
N GLN A 883 9.84 -19.64 -58.13
CA GLN A 883 8.70 -18.72 -58.23
C GLN A 883 9.01 -17.42 -58.99
N THR A 884 10.20 -17.28 -59.59
CA THR A 884 10.63 -16.11 -60.36
C THR A 884 10.75 -14.81 -59.53
N GLU A 885 10.76 -14.90 -58.19
CA GLU A 885 10.89 -13.74 -57.28
C GLU A 885 12.34 -13.35 -57.03
N VAL A 886 13.25 -14.31 -57.18
CA VAL A 886 14.71 -14.12 -57.09
C VAL A 886 15.35 -14.58 -58.41
N GLY A 887 16.39 -13.87 -58.85
CA GLY A 887 17.11 -14.16 -60.08
C GLY A 887 18.30 -13.22 -60.27
N GLU A 888 18.80 -13.09 -61.49
CA GLU A 888 20.06 -12.36 -61.80
C GLU A 888 20.09 -10.87 -61.36
N TRP A 889 18.94 -10.28 -60.99
CA TRP A 889 18.84 -8.93 -60.42
C TRP A 889 19.13 -8.86 -58.90
N ASN A 890 19.13 -9.99 -58.20
CA ASN A 890 19.37 -10.05 -56.75
C ASN A 890 20.09 -11.33 -56.25
N CYS A 891 20.34 -12.33 -57.10
CA CYS A 891 21.06 -13.57 -56.77
C CYS A 891 21.71 -14.16 -58.04
N ARG A 892 23.04 -14.25 -58.07
CA ARG A 892 23.82 -14.62 -59.27
C ARG A 892 25.08 -15.41 -58.92
N LEU A 893 25.43 -16.41 -59.74
CA LEU A 893 26.70 -17.13 -59.65
C LEU A 893 27.87 -16.27 -60.20
N ILE A 894 28.99 -16.26 -59.49
CA ILE A 894 30.21 -15.53 -59.84
C ILE A 894 31.29 -16.53 -60.20
N THR A 895 31.96 -16.33 -61.35
CA THR A 895 33.08 -17.17 -61.80
C THR A 895 34.44 -16.59 -61.41
N GLU A 896 35.46 -17.43 -61.34
CA GLU A 896 36.83 -17.01 -61.02
C GLU A 896 37.46 -16.09 -62.08
N ASP A 897 37.06 -16.27 -63.34
CA ASP A 897 37.58 -15.61 -64.54
C ASP A 897 36.69 -14.47 -65.07
N GLY A 898 35.51 -14.28 -64.47
CA GLY A 898 34.50 -13.31 -64.91
C GLY A 898 33.73 -13.72 -66.18
N ASN A 899 33.97 -14.91 -66.74
CA ASN A 899 33.22 -15.46 -67.87
C ASN A 899 32.20 -16.52 -67.38
N PRO A 900 30.88 -16.24 -67.41
CA PRO A 900 29.85 -17.16 -66.96
C PRO A 900 29.75 -18.48 -67.76
N GLU A 901 30.28 -18.49 -69.00
CA GLU A 901 30.16 -19.63 -69.93
C GLU A 901 31.14 -20.78 -69.62
N ASN A 902 32.17 -20.53 -68.81
CA ASN A 902 33.19 -21.51 -68.48
C ASN A 902 32.82 -22.44 -67.31
N GLY A 903 31.71 -22.18 -66.61
CA GLY A 903 31.22 -23.00 -65.48
C GLY A 903 32.13 -23.04 -64.24
N ASN A 904 33.23 -22.28 -64.21
CA ASN A 904 34.16 -22.24 -63.08
C ASN A 904 33.67 -21.27 -61.99
N TYR A 905 32.60 -21.66 -61.29
CA TYR A 905 31.96 -20.83 -60.26
C TYR A 905 32.77 -20.79 -58.97
N LYS A 906 32.97 -19.59 -58.45
CA LYS A 906 33.65 -19.29 -57.19
C LYS A 906 32.68 -19.18 -56.02
N SER A 907 31.58 -18.47 -56.24
CA SER A 907 30.63 -18.14 -55.17
C SER A 907 29.27 -17.73 -55.73
N LEU A 908 28.23 -17.83 -54.89
CA LEU A 908 26.91 -17.27 -55.17
C LEU A 908 26.81 -15.89 -54.52
N ALA A 909 26.67 -14.84 -55.33
CA ALA A 909 26.45 -13.49 -54.87
C ALA A 909 24.96 -13.22 -54.65
N VAL A 910 24.60 -12.82 -53.42
CA VAL A 910 23.22 -12.54 -53.02
C VAL A 910 23.11 -11.10 -52.55
N TYR A 911 22.29 -10.29 -53.24
CA TYR A 911 21.91 -8.95 -52.79
C TYR A 911 20.95 -9.07 -51.60
N LEU A 912 21.54 -9.30 -50.42
CA LEU A 912 20.81 -9.75 -49.26
C LEU A 912 19.70 -8.77 -48.84
N HIS A 913 19.88 -7.46 -48.98
CA HIS A 913 18.84 -6.49 -48.64
C HIS A 913 17.56 -6.64 -49.50
N GLY A 914 17.72 -6.89 -50.80
CA GLY A 914 16.58 -7.10 -51.71
C GLY A 914 15.94 -8.48 -51.58
N VAL A 915 16.75 -9.52 -51.31
CA VAL A 915 16.24 -10.88 -51.07
C VAL A 915 15.53 -10.99 -49.72
N TRP A 916 16.03 -10.31 -48.68
CA TRP A 916 15.50 -10.44 -47.33
C TRP A 916 14.05 -9.95 -47.21
N SER A 917 13.70 -8.89 -47.94
CA SER A 917 12.33 -8.38 -47.98
C SER A 917 11.37 -9.38 -48.63
N LEU A 918 11.82 -10.10 -49.66
CA LEU A 918 11.07 -11.16 -50.33
C LEU A 918 10.92 -12.38 -49.42
N MET A 919 12.00 -12.83 -48.79
CA MET A 919 11.94 -13.94 -47.83
C MET A 919 10.97 -13.66 -46.68
N SER A 920 11.04 -12.45 -46.11
CA SER A 920 10.15 -12.03 -45.03
C SER A 920 8.68 -11.98 -45.49
N ARG A 921 8.44 -11.68 -46.77
CA ARG A 921 7.10 -11.61 -47.37
C ARG A 921 6.52 -12.99 -47.69
N TYR A 922 7.33 -13.90 -48.23
CA TYR A 922 6.88 -15.21 -48.70
C TYR A 922 6.83 -16.27 -47.59
N PHE A 923 7.76 -16.20 -46.64
CA PHE A 923 7.86 -17.17 -45.53
C PHE A 923 7.39 -16.55 -44.20
N LYS A 924 6.42 -15.63 -44.24
CA LYS A 924 5.89 -14.83 -43.12
C LYS A 924 5.99 -15.53 -41.76
N ASN A 925 6.70 -14.91 -40.82
CA ASN A 925 6.95 -15.35 -39.44
C ASN A 925 7.67 -16.71 -39.23
N ASN A 926 8.10 -17.42 -40.28
CA ASN A 926 8.73 -18.75 -40.22
C ASN A 926 10.20 -18.76 -40.69
N LEU A 927 10.94 -17.65 -40.51
CA LEU A 927 12.39 -17.65 -40.68
C LEU A 927 13.01 -17.83 -39.29
N PRO A 928 13.61 -19.00 -38.98
CA PRO A 928 14.22 -19.26 -37.67
C PRO A 928 15.58 -18.54 -37.51
N TYR A 929 15.89 -17.59 -38.39
CA TYR A 929 17.17 -16.90 -38.43
C TYR A 929 17.07 -15.46 -38.93
N SER A 930 17.92 -14.60 -38.37
CA SER A 930 18.08 -13.21 -38.75
C SER A 930 19.09 -12.97 -39.88
N GLN A 931 19.00 -11.81 -40.55
CA GLN A 931 19.94 -11.41 -41.60
C GLN A 931 21.38 -11.33 -41.07
N LYS A 932 21.52 -10.95 -39.79
CA LYS A 932 22.79 -10.88 -39.09
C LYS A 932 23.38 -12.27 -38.86
N MET A 933 22.56 -13.24 -38.46
CA MET A 933 23.02 -14.63 -38.26
C MET A 933 23.49 -15.26 -39.57
N ILE A 934 22.75 -15.09 -40.66
CA ILE A 934 23.17 -15.59 -41.99
C ILE A 934 24.50 -14.98 -42.43
N ARG A 935 24.72 -13.67 -42.22
CA ARG A 935 26.02 -13.04 -42.51
C ARG A 935 27.15 -13.67 -41.70
N GLN A 936 26.95 -13.91 -40.41
CA GLN A 936 27.96 -14.53 -39.55
C GLN A 936 28.23 -15.99 -39.94
N GLN A 937 27.21 -16.74 -40.34
CA GLN A 937 27.38 -18.11 -40.81
C GLN A 937 28.14 -18.14 -42.14
N ILE A 938 27.84 -17.25 -43.09
CA ILE A 938 28.59 -17.08 -44.35
C ILE A 938 30.06 -16.74 -44.09
N GLU A 939 30.35 -15.86 -43.13
CA GLU A 939 31.73 -15.51 -42.75
C GLU A 939 32.49 -16.69 -42.15
N LYS A 940 31.85 -17.46 -41.26
CA LYS A 940 32.45 -18.65 -40.63
C LYS A 940 32.85 -19.74 -41.61
N VAL A 941 32.16 -19.84 -42.74
CA VAL A 941 32.44 -20.83 -43.80
C VAL A 941 33.34 -20.27 -44.90
N GLY A 942 33.97 -19.11 -44.70
CA GLY A 942 34.92 -18.51 -45.65
C GLY A 942 34.28 -17.64 -46.74
N GLY A 943 32.99 -17.35 -46.65
CA GLY A 943 32.28 -16.42 -47.53
C GLY A 943 32.50 -14.95 -47.19
N LYS A 944 32.10 -14.06 -48.10
CA LYS A 944 32.28 -12.59 -47.92
C LYS A 944 30.97 -11.94 -47.53
N THR A 945 30.98 -11.11 -46.49
CA THR A 945 29.77 -10.44 -45.99
C THR A 945 29.51 -9.07 -46.59
N TYR A 946 30.55 -8.43 -47.15
CA TYR A 946 30.47 -7.08 -47.73
C TYR A 946 31.27 -7.00 -49.04
N SER A 947 30.77 -7.67 -50.08
CA SER A 947 31.34 -7.60 -51.44
C SER A 947 30.52 -6.67 -52.34
N LYS A 948 31.11 -6.18 -53.43
CA LYS A 948 30.42 -5.38 -54.45
C LYS A 948 30.39 -6.15 -55.76
N GLN A 949 29.20 -6.55 -56.20
CA GLN A 949 29.00 -7.31 -57.44
C GLN A 949 27.95 -6.64 -58.33
N LYS A 950 28.01 -6.94 -59.64
CA LYS A 950 27.07 -6.41 -60.64
C LYS A 950 25.88 -7.36 -60.80
N PHE A 951 24.66 -6.81 -60.68
CA PHE A 951 23.38 -7.51 -60.89
C PHE A 951 22.60 -6.84 -62.02
N HIS A 952 21.61 -7.51 -62.62
CA HIS A 952 20.67 -6.82 -63.53
C HIS A 952 19.94 -5.68 -62.79
N CYS A 953 19.67 -4.59 -63.50
CA CYS A 953 19.06 -3.37 -62.96
C CYS A 953 17.72 -3.64 -62.27
N ASP A 954 16.86 -4.44 -62.91
CA ASP A 954 15.52 -4.77 -62.45
C ASP A 954 15.05 -6.16 -62.91
N ARG A 955 13.95 -6.62 -62.30
CA ARG A 955 13.34 -7.94 -62.52
C ARG A 955 12.77 -8.08 -63.94
N ASP A 956 12.04 -7.08 -64.42
CA ASP A 956 11.28 -7.17 -65.67
C ASP A 956 12.22 -7.22 -66.89
N SER A 957 13.26 -6.40 -66.88
CA SER A 957 14.33 -6.43 -67.88
C SER A 957 15.07 -7.77 -67.88
N SER A 958 15.37 -8.31 -66.69
CA SER A 958 16.04 -9.61 -66.55
C SER A 958 15.19 -10.77 -67.08
N ILE A 959 13.90 -10.80 -66.76
CA ILE A 959 12.98 -11.84 -67.23
C ILE A 959 12.77 -11.73 -68.74
N THR A 960 12.59 -10.51 -69.25
CA THR A 960 12.42 -10.26 -70.69
C THR A 960 13.64 -10.74 -71.48
N TYR A 961 14.85 -10.44 -70.98
CA TYR A 961 16.09 -10.92 -71.58
C TYR A 961 16.17 -12.46 -71.63
N GLN A 962 15.83 -13.15 -70.53
CA GLN A 962 15.82 -14.62 -70.49
C GLN A 962 14.77 -15.22 -71.43
N ARG A 963 13.58 -14.61 -71.53
CA ARG A 963 12.53 -15.05 -72.48
C ARG A 963 12.95 -14.90 -73.94
N LEU A 964 13.69 -13.85 -74.28
CA LEU A 964 14.22 -13.65 -75.63
C LEU A 964 15.40 -14.58 -75.96
N LYS A 965 16.15 -15.05 -74.95
CA LYS A 965 17.18 -16.10 -75.13
C LYS A 965 16.57 -17.45 -75.49
N VAL A 966 15.45 -17.80 -74.89
CA VAL A 966 14.75 -19.07 -75.14
C VAL A 966 13.91 -19.00 -76.43
N ASN A 967 13.26 -17.87 -76.70
CA ASN A 967 12.48 -17.64 -77.92
C ASN A 967 13.32 -16.88 -78.96
N VAL A 968 14.27 -17.58 -79.58
CA VAL A 968 15.13 -17.03 -80.62
C VAL A 968 14.27 -16.48 -81.76
N ARG A 969 14.36 -15.18 -82.01
CA ARG A 969 13.69 -14.53 -83.14
C ARG A 969 14.70 -14.35 -84.26
N ALA A 970 14.36 -14.80 -85.45
CA ALA A 970 15.07 -14.43 -86.66
C ALA A 970 14.52 -13.09 -87.17
N ASP A 971 15.38 -12.25 -87.74
CA ASP A 971 14.92 -11.08 -88.48
C ASP A 971 14.32 -11.46 -89.84
N VAL A 972 13.92 -10.46 -90.62
CA VAL A 972 13.30 -10.64 -91.95
C VAL A 972 14.21 -11.36 -92.95
N ASP A 973 15.51 -11.44 -92.69
CA ASP A 973 16.52 -12.08 -93.52
C ASP A 973 16.95 -13.46 -93.00
N GLY A 974 16.35 -13.92 -91.88
CA GLY A 974 16.63 -15.23 -91.28
C GLY A 974 17.79 -15.24 -90.27
N GLU A 975 18.38 -14.08 -89.96
CA GLU A 975 19.50 -13.96 -89.02
C GLU A 975 19.01 -13.91 -87.57
N ILE A 976 19.70 -14.63 -86.68
CA ILE A 976 19.32 -14.75 -85.28
C ILE A 976 19.52 -13.42 -84.55
N ILE A 977 18.43 -12.82 -84.07
CA ILE A 977 18.46 -11.63 -83.22
C ILE A 977 18.87 -12.05 -81.81
N LEU A 978 20.15 -11.82 -81.48
CA LEU A 978 20.65 -12.01 -80.12
C LEU A 978 20.09 -10.91 -79.20
N PRO A 979 19.41 -11.25 -78.10
CA PRO A 979 18.90 -10.24 -77.18
C PRO A 979 20.03 -9.48 -76.50
N LYS A 980 19.86 -8.16 -76.35
CA LYS A 980 20.80 -7.31 -75.63
C LYS A 980 20.66 -7.55 -74.11
N PRO A 981 21.76 -7.78 -73.37
CA PRO A 981 21.70 -7.98 -71.92
C PRO A 981 21.17 -6.75 -71.19
N PRO A 982 20.47 -6.92 -70.05
CA PRO A 982 19.99 -5.81 -69.22
C PRO A 982 21.14 -4.95 -68.70
N GLU A 983 20.84 -3.70 -68.34
CA GLU A 983 21.80 -2.85 -67.67
C GLU A 983 22.24 -3.48 -66.34
N MET A 984 23.55 -3.42 -66.06
CA MET A 984 24.14 -4.00 -64.86
C MET A 984 24.39 -2.92 -63.80
N VAL A 985 23.88 -3.11 -62.58
CA VAL A 985 24.05 -2.20 -61.46
C VAL A 985 24.89 -2.84 -60.37
N THR A 986 25.89 -2.12 -59.87
CA THR A 986 26.74 -2.58 -58.76
C THR A 986 25.98 -2.49 -57.44
N ARG A 987 25.88 -3.60 -56.68
CA ARG A 987 25.24 -3.67 -55.37
C ARG A 987 26.15 -4.32 -54.32
N SER A 988 25.97 -3.92 -53.07
CA SER A 988 26.62 -4.57 -51.91
C SER A 988 25.92 -5.88 -51.60
N CYS A 989 26.65 -6.98 -51.56
CA CYS A 989 26.13 -8.35 -51.49
C CYS A 989 26.96 -9.23 -50.56
N VAL A 990 26.40 -10.39 -50.24
CA VAL A 990 27.12 -11.50 -49.60
C VAL A 990 27.54 -12.51 -50.67
N GLU A 991 28.71 -13.13 -50.52
CA GLU A 991 29.19 -14.21 -51.38
C GLU A 991 29.24 -15.51 -50.58
N ILE A 992 28.43 -16.49 -50.99
CA ILE A 992 28.38 -17.83 -50.40
C ILE A 992 29.36 -18.73 -51.19
N PRO A 993 30.35 -19.37 -50.56
CA PRO A 993 31.29 -20.26 -51.24
C PRO A 993 30.60 -21.38 -52.02
N ILE A 994 31.12 -21.70 -53.20
CA ILE A 994 30.49 -22.67 -54.11
C ILE A 994 30.46 -24.08 -53.52
N GLU A 995 31.39 -24.41 -52.63
CA GLU A 995 31.56 -25.72 -52.01
C GLU A 995 30.36 -26.11 -51.15
N LEU A 996 29.59 -25.14 -50.66
CA LEU A 996 28.35 -25.33 -49.89
C LEU A 996 27.12 -25.54 -50.78
N LEU A 997 27.25 -25.31 -52.08
CA LEU A 997 26.16 -25.40 -53.05
C LEU A 997 26.25 -26.66 -53.91
N LYS A 998 27.23 -27.56 -53.70
CA LYS A 998 27.55 -28.67 -54.61
C LYS A 998 26.33 -29.50 -55.06
N GLU A 999 25.44 -29.88 -54.15
CA GLU A 999 24.22 -30.66 -54.49
C GLU A 999 23.08 -29.81 -55.07
N ARG A 1000 23.16 -28.49 -54.94
CA ARG A 1000 22.15 -27.48 -55.31
C ARG A 1000 22.56 -26.61 -56.50
N LEU A 1001 23.79 -26.77 -57.00
CA LEU A 1001 24.42 -25.87 -57.96
C LEU A 1001 23.66 -25.87 -59.30
N SER A 1002 23.25 -27.06 -59.76
CA SER A 1002 22.46 -27.23 -60.97
C SER A 1002 21.16 -26.45 -60.96
N SER A 1003 20.52 -26.27 -59.78
CA SER A 1003 19.31 -25.47 -59.63
C SER A 1003 19.55 -23.95 -59.71
N PHE A 1004 20.80 -23.51 -59.50
CA PHE A 1004 21.20 -22.12 -59.74
C PHE A 1004 21.71 -21.90 -61.17
N GLU A 1005 22.22 -22.93 -61.84
CA GLU A 1005 22.66 -22.90 -63.25
C GLU A 1005 21.49 -22.97 -64.24
N SER A 1006 20.48 -23.81 -63.97
CA SER A 1006 19.35 -23.99 -64.86
C SER A 1006 18.59 -22.66 -65.03
N GLY A 1007 18.61 -22.13 -66.26
CA GLY A 1007 17.75 -21.03 -66.68
C GLY A 1007 16.27 -21.42 -66.58
N PHE A 1008 15.37 -20.49 -66.90
CA PHE A 1008 13.90 -20.64 -66.85
C PHE A 1008 13.32 -21.69 -67.85
N GLU A 1009 13.94 -22.86 -68.00
CA GLU A 1009 13.61 -23.86 -69.01
C GLU A 1009 12.47 -24.83 -68.62
N GLN A 1010 11.97 -24.80 -67.39
CA GLN A 1010 10.97 -25.79 -66.90
C GLN A 1010 9.49 -25.37 -66.94
N PHE A 1011 9.09 -24.36 -67.73
CA PHE A 1011 7.68 -23.91 -67.79
C PHE A 1011 6.87 -24.36 -69.02
N SER A 1012 7.28 -25.43 -69.73
CA SER A 1012 6.57 -25.92 -70.94
C SER A 1012 5.97 -27.34 -70.84
N GLN A 1013 5.85 -27.93 -69.65
CA GLN A 1013 5.12 -29.20 -69.47
C GLN A 1013 4.21 -29.14 -68.24
N GLY A 1014 2.97 -28.66 -68.42
CA GLY A 1014 2.02 -28.57 -67.31
C GLY A 1014 0.65 -28.03 -67.68
N SER A 1015 0.10 -28.41 -68.84
CA SER A 1015 -1.31 -28.15 -69.17
C SER A 1015 -1.80 -29.11 -70.26
N GLN A 1016 -2.00 -30.37 -69.89
CA GLN A 1016 -3.05 -31.19 -70.48
C GLN A 1016 -4.01 -31.60 -69.37
N THR A 1017 -5.14 -30.90 -69.36
CA THR A 1017 -6.32 -31.11 -68.53
C THR A 1017 -7.02 -32.40 -68.97
N VAL A 1018 -7.03 -33.42 -68.12
CA VAL A 1018 -8.06 -34.46 -68.18
C VAL A 1018 -9.28 -33.92 -67.44
N VAL A 1019 -10.28 -33.51 -68.21
CA VAL A 1019 -11.62 -33.17 -67.71
C VAL A 1019 -12.46 -34.44 -67.76
N THR A 1020 -12.79 -35.01 -66.60
CA THR A 1020 -13.91 -35.94 -66.46
C THR A 1020 -15.10 -35.20 -65.87
N ALA A 1021 -16.12 -34.99 -66.69
CA ALA A 1021 -17.49 -34.70 -66.26
C ALA A 1021 -18.40 -35.80 -66.79
N SER A 1022 -19.16 -36.41 -65.89
CA SER A 1022 -20.15 -37.45 -66.16
C SER A 1022 -21.50 -36.84 -66.56
N SER A 1023 -22.17 -37.41 -67.59
CA SER A 1023 -23.62 -37.72 -67.60
C SER A 1023 -24.11 -38.22 -68.98
N GLY A 1024 -24.93 -39.29 -68.95
CA GLY A 1024 -25.95 -39.70 -69.95
C GLY A 1024 -25.44 -40.33 -71.27
N VAL A 1025 -25.46 -41.65 -71.50
CA VAL A 1025 -26.58 -42.61 -71.76
C VAL A 1025 -27.19 -42.51 -73.17
N ASN A 1026 -27.15 -43.66 -73.88
CA ASN A 1026 -27.83 -44.09 -75.12
C ASN A 1026 -27.37 -43.39 -76.42
N SER A 1027 -27.17 -44.03 -77.58
CA SER A 1027 -27.71 -45.26 -78.17
C SER A 1027 -26.88 -45.63 -79.43
N GLY A 1028 -26.72 -46.92 -79.75
CA GLY A 1028 -26.10 -47.39 -81.01
C GLY A 1028 -25.30 -48.67 -80.86
#